data_AF-A0A484V4J7-F1
#
_entry.id   AF-A0A484V4J7-F1
#
_cell.length_a   1.000
_cell.length_b   1.000
_cell.length_c   1.000
_cell.angle_alpha   90.00
_cell.angle_beta   90.00
_cell.angle_gamma   90.00
#
_symmetry.space_group_name_H-M   'P 1'
#
loop_
_entity.id
_entity.type
_entity.pdbx_description
1 polymer ?
#
loop_
_entity_poly.entity_id
_entity_poly.type
_entity_poly.pdbx_seq_one_letter_code
_entity_poly.pdbx_strand_id
1 'polypeptide(L)'
;MAPRTGSDTLVSQIPAGPWQAALEYATDAFQRSVLYADVMRQRGNQYQAHMAKQAPHVLSMEFEQIESGDTLPRPVNYSLVRILPPADAPVDPRKRPFVIVDPRAGHGPGIGGFKPESEIGVAVRAGHPCYFIGFLPQPVPGQTVEDVMRAEAHFLETVIARHPEAEGKPVVVGNCQAGWQVMMTAAMRPELFGAIILAGAPLSYWAGWRGMNPMRYFGGLVGGSWLTAYTSDLDGGKFDGAWLVQNFENLNPANTLWSKQYNLYSKVDTEAERYLGFEKWWGGHVFLNREEIQYIVDNLFVGNKFTSGELVTSDGIRLDIRNVRAPIIVFCSRGDNITPPPQALGWITDLYQDDNEVRAHGQTIVYAVHDSIGHLGIFVSGSVARKEHQEFTCNIDMIDVLPPGIYEAEISDKTPDTPNADLAQGNYVLNFGRRHLDDIREIVQQKPEDDRRFAAVARISEINLGLYRSFVQPWVRHVISTPVAELMQRLHPMRLSYELFSDRNPVASPVAPLAEQVRESRQPVSPDNPFLVAEKMGSHVLESGLDIWTKLRDDWVERVFMAVYGSPLVQDLAGLGGDTSPIRKHPGISPEHREFMAQRAIELRGLMETGGLREACLRLLIYVSAAQGGIDERSFNLIRRMRAGKDNVLALDEFKDVVRDQALMMMLDREAALAATRVLLSRASARDIRAGFQDMEQVVTAGLPMTEAAGQRLEDMRELFEAAAKEAENGKARAPAATGATAAQAGARKASPRAARPRKVIASTRSAPVKAAAAEAALAKPPAAASKPPARKTTKTATAGKTPAPRKRAPRKTAA
;
A
#
# COMPACT_ATOMS: atom_id res chain seq x y z
N MET A 1 -20.21 -53.71 55.11
CA MET A 1 -21.69 -53.71 55.03
C MET A 1 -22.09 -53.16 53.67
N ALA A 2 -23.01 -53.85 53.00
CA ALA A 2 -23.39 -53.73 51.59
C ALA A 2 -23.99 -52.34 51.20
N PRO A 3 -24.08 -52.04 49.89
CA PRO A 3 -24.23 -50.70 49.34
C PRO A 3 -25.69 -50.23 49.31
N ARG A 4 -25.92 -48.92 49.45
CA ARG A 4 -27.21 -48.30 49.13
C ARG A 4 -27.24 -47.93 47.66
N THR A 5 -28.08 -48.64 46.94
CA THR A 5 -28.59 -48.36 45.59
C THR A 5 -29.32 -47.01 45.59
N GLY A 6 -28.70 -46.00 44.99
CA GLY A 6 -29.36 -44.78 44.57
C GLY A 6 -29.88 -44.96 43.16
N SER A 7 -31.17 -45.24 43.05
CA SER A 7 -31.96 -45.15 41.84
C SER A 7 -32.11 -43.68 41.44
N ASP A 8 -31.16 -43.15 40.65
CA ASP A 8 -31.45 -42.03 39.77
C ASP A 8 -31.38 -42.56 38.34
N THR A 9 -32.58 -42.92 37.89
CA THR A 9 -32.94 -43.11 36.49
C THR A 9 -32.23 -42.09 35.62
N LEU A 10 -31.42 -42.58 34.68
CA LEU A 10 -31.32 -42.04 33.33
C LEU A 10 -32.74 -41.66 32.87
N VAL A 11 -33.14 -40.41 33.09
CA VAL A 11 -34.21 -39.81 32.31
C VAL A 11 -33.62 -39.70 30.91
N SER A 12 -33.94 -40.70 30.11
CA SER A 12 -33.86 -40.64 28.66
C SER A 12 -34.31 -39.25 28.22
N GLN A 13 -33.41 -38.53 27.56
CA GLN A 13 -33.79 -37.44 26.67
C GLN A 13 -34.69 -38.07 25.60
N ILE A 14 -35.99 -38.08 25.85
CA ILE A 14 -36.99 -38.40 24.84
C ILE A 14 -36.76 -37.37 23.74
N PRO A 15 -36.51 -37.78 22.47
CA PRO A 15 -36.41 -36.84 21.39
C PRO A 15 -37.66 -35.96 21.42
N ALA A 16 -37.50 -34.65 21.53
CA ALA A 16 -38.61 -33.71 21.38
C ALA A 16 -39.40 -34.14 20.15
N GLY A 17 -40.72 -34.37 20.30
CA GLY A 17 -41.55 -34.74 19.16
C GLY A 17 -41.35 -33.73 18.02
N PRO A 18 -41.50 -34.12 16.74
CA PRO A 18 -41.18 -33.25 15.61
C PRO A 18 -41.85 -31.86 15.69
N TRP A 19 -43.02 -31.77 16.33
CA TRP A 19 -43.72 -30.50 16.59
C TRP A 19 -43.08 -29.63 17.66
N GLN A 20 -42.56 -30.23 18.73
CA GLN A 20 -41.83 -29.47 19.74
C GLN A 20 -40.53 -28.93 19.17
N ALA A 21 -39.77 -29.76 18.43
CA ALA A 21 -38.58 -29.31 17.72
C ALA A 21 -38.88 -28.18 16.72
N ALA A 22 -40.01 -28.26 16.00
CA ALA A 22 -40.45 -27.21 15.08
C ALA A 22 -40.81 -25.90 15.80
N LEU A 23 -41.50 -25.97 16.95
CA LEU A 23 -41.87 -24.80 17.75
C LEU A 23 -40.65 -24.12 18.39
N GLU A 24 -39.71 -24.91 18.92
CA GLU A 24 -38.44 -24.39 19.46
C GLU A 24 -37.65 -23.67 18.36
N TYR A 25 -37.55 -24.28 17.17
CA TYR A 25 -36.90 -23.65 16.01
C TYR A 25 -37.62 -22.38 15.56
N ALA A 26 -38.95 -22.40 15.44
CA ALA A 26 -39.73 -21.25 15.00
C ALA A 26 -39.60 -20.06 15.97
N THR A 27 -39.57 -20.34 17.28
CA THR A 27 -39.34 -19.34 18.32
C THR A 27 -37.95 -18.72 18.17
N ASP A 28 -36.91 -19.55 18.07
CA ASP A 28 -35.54 -19.08 17.86
C ASP A 28 -35.37 -18.29 16.56
N ALA A 29 -35.91 -18.77 15.44
CA ALA A 29 -35.83 -18.11 14.14
C ALA A 29 -36.55 -16.75 14.14
N PHE A 30 -37.71 -16.65 14.80
CA PHE A 30 -38.39 -15.37 15.01
C PHE A 30 -37.53 -14.40 15.82
N GLN A 31 -36.98 -14.87 16.94
CA GLN A 31 -36.11 -14.05 17.79
C GLN A 31 -34.85 -13.59 17.04
N ARG A 32 -34.16 -14.48 16.33
CA ARG A 32 -33.01 -14.13 15.48
C ARG A 32 -33.37 -13.12 14.40
N SER A 33 -34.55 -13.24 13.80
CA SER A 33 -35.04 -12.30 12.78
C SER A 33 -35.27 -10.90 13.34
N VAL A 34 -35.87 -10.79 14.54
CA VAL A 34 -36.06 -9.50 15.24
C VAL A 34 -34.71 -8.87 15.57
N LEU A 35 -33.77 -9.64 16.13
CA LEU A 35 -32.45 -9.13 16.48
C LEU A 35 -31.65 -8.72 15.24
N TYR A 36 -31.73 -9.51 14.17
CA TYR A 36 -31.10 -9.18 12.89
C TYR A 36 -31.66 -7.87 12.34
N ALA A 37 -32.98 -7.70 12.33
CA ALA A 37 -33.61 -6.45 11.94
C ALA A 37 -33.09 -5.29 12.80
N ASP A 38 -33.01 -5.45 14.13
CA ASP A 38 -32.47 -4.39 14.99
C ASP A 38 -31.02 -4.02 14.64
N VAL A 39 -30.15 -5.00 14.35
CA VAL A 39 -28.78 -4.72 13.88
C VAL A 39 -28.79 -3.96 12.55
N MET A 40 -29.64 -4.32 11.59
CA MET A 40 -29.75 -3.61 10.31
C MET A 40 -30.26 -2.18 10.50
N ARG A 41 -31.16 -1.95 11.46
CA ARG A 41 -31.66 -0.61 11.84
C ARG A 41 -30.54 0.22 12.46
N GLN A 42 -29.79 -0.37 13.38
CA GLN A 42 -28.62 0.25 13.99
C GLN A 42 -27.58 0.61 12.93
N ARG A 43 -27.34 -0.25 11.92
CA ARG A 43 -26.47 0.04 10.78
C ARG A 43 -26.91 1.29 10.03
N GLY A 44 -28.21 1.41 9.71
CA GLY A 44 -28.72 2.59 9.02
C GLY A 44 -28.62 3.88 9.83
N ASN A 45 -28.90 3.81 11.14
CA ASN A 45 -28.70 4.94 12.06
C ASN A 45 -27.22 5.36 12.15
N GLN A 46 -26.33 4.37 12.31
CA GLN A 46 -24.90 4.57 12.37
C GLN A 46 -24.37 5.19 11.08
N TYR A 47 -24.83 4.73 9.92
CA TYR A 47 -24.50 5.30 8.62
C TYR A 47 -24.87 6.79 8.54
N GLN A 48 -26.11 7.14 8.90
CA GLN A 48 -26.57 8.54 8.89
C GLN A 48 -25.75 9.42 9.84
N ALA A 49 -25.50 8.93 11.06
CA ALA A 49 -24.68 9.65 12.04
C ALA A 49 -23.23 9.79 11.58
N HIS A 50 -22.69 8.78 10.89
CA HIS A 50 -21.33 8.80 10.36
C HIS A 50 -21.20 9.80 9.21
N MET A 51 -22.11 9.77 8.24
CA MET A 51 -22.11 10.66 7.07
C MET A 51 -22.44 12.12 7.41
N ALA A 52 -23.09 12.38 8.56
CA ALA A 52 -23.31 13.74 9.05
C ALA A 52 -22.04 14.41 9.61
N LYS A 53 -20.95 13.67 9.82
CA LYS A 53 -19.67 14.23 10.27
C LYS A 53 -19.03 15.05 9.14
N GLN A 54 -18.30 16.11 9.50
CA GLN A 54 -17.53 16.89 8.53
C GLN A 54 -16.39 16.08 7.90
N ALA A 55 -15.69 15.29 8.71
CA ALA A 55 -14.62 14.40 8.27
C ALA A 55 -14.89 12.97 8.79
N PRO A 56 -15.74 12.18 8.11
CA PRO A 56 -15.98 10.80 8.50
C PRO A 56 -14.73 9.95 8.27
N HIS A 57 -14.23 9.33 9.34
CA HIS A 57 -13.14 8.36 9.31
C HIS A 57 -13.39 7.24 10.33
N VAL A 58 -12.62 6.16 10.21
CA VAL A 58 -12.64 5.02 11.15
C VAL A 58 -11.33 4.79 11.91
N LEU A 59 -10.41 5.76 11.89
CA LEU A 59 -9.24 5.75 12.78
C LEU A 59 -9.66 5.57 14.24
N SER A 60 -9.07 4.57 14.91
CA SER A 60 -9.35 4.24 16.31
C SER A 60 -8.50 5.03 17.32
N MET A 61 -7.40 5.63 16.86
CA MET A 61 -6.44 6.35 17.69
C MET A 61 -6.69 7.86 17.70
N GLU A 62 -6.30 8.52 18.78
CA GLU A 62 -6.31 9.98 18.85
C GLU A 62 -5.24 10.56 17.92
N PHE A 63 -5.54 11.70 17.29
CA PHE A 63 -4.64 12.36 16.35
C PHE A 63 -4.79 13.88 16.42
N GLU A 64 -3.73 14.57 16.01
CA GLU A 64 -3.72 16.01 15.76
C GLU A 64 -3.66 16.29 14.26
N GLN A 65 -4.48 17.21 13.75
CA GLN A 65 -4.38 17.65 12.36
C GLN A 65 -3.18 18.58 12.22
N ILE A 66 -2.26 18.24 11.31
CA ILE A 66 -1.03 19.00 11.07
C ILE A 66 -1.25 19.99 9.94
N GLU A 67 -1.84 19.54 8.84
CA GLU A 67 -1.99 20.34 7.63
C GLU A 67 -3.18 19.86 6.79
N SER A 68 -3.86 20.80 6.14
CA SER A 68 -4.99 20.53 5.25
C SER A 68 -4.62 20.89 3.81
N GLY A 69 -4.85 19.94 2.90
CA GLY A 69 -4.49 20.06 1.49
C GLY A 69 -5.29 21.11 0.72
N ASP A 70 -6.46 21.52 1.22
CA ASP A 70 -7.32 22.55 0.61
C ASP A 70 -6.73 23.96 0.72
N THR A 71 -5.74 24.14 1.61
CA THR A 71 -5.00 25.40 1.77
C THR A 71 -3.74 25.49 0.90
N LEU A 72 -3.38 24.41 0.20
CA LEU A 72 -2.21 24.37 -0.68
C LEU A 72 -2.45 25.17 -1.97
N PRO A 73 -1.39 25.62 -2.66
CA PRO A 73 -1.52 26.35 -3.93
C PRO A 73 -2.30 25.57 -5.00
N ARG A 74 -2.20 24.24 -4.98
CA ARG A 74 -3.04 23.31 -5.72
C ARG A 74 -3.90 22.54 -4.72
N PRO A 75 -5.12 23.00 -4.45
CA PRO A 75 -5.90 22.50 -3.32
C PRO A 75 -6.39 21.08 -3.57
N VAL A 76 -6.30 20.23 -2.54
CA VAL A 76 -6.79 18.85 -2.57
C VAL A 76 -7.57 18.51 -1.31
N ASN A 77 -8.45 17.51 -1.38
CA ASN A 77 -9.24 17.04 -0.24
C ASN A 77 -8.47 16.14 0.75
N TYR A 78 -7.14 16.09 0.66
CA TYR A 78 -6.29 15.29 1.53
C TYR A 78 -5.82 16.09 2.75
N SER A 79 -5.48 15.41 3.83
CA SER A 79 -4.96 16.04 5.05
C SER A 79 -3.90 15.17 5.71
N LEU A 80 -2.89 15.82 6.28
CA LEU A 80 -1.87 15.19 7.09
C LEU A 80 -2.26 15.29 8.57
N VAL A 81 -2.31 14.15 9.24
CA VAL A 81 -2.50 14.08 10.69
C VAL A 81 -1.34 13.33 11.35
N ARG A 82 -1.06 13.65 12.60
CA ARG A 82 -0.10 12.94 13.43
C ARG A 82 -0.85 12.15 14.49
N ILE A 83 -0.49 10.88 14.64
CA ILE A 83 -1.07 10.01 15.65
C ILE A 83 -0.45 10.33 17.00
N LEU A 84 -1.32 10.50 18.01
CA LEU A 84 -0.89 10.71 19.38
C LEU A 84 -0.59 9.34 20.02
N PRO A 85 0.65 9.10 20.48
CA PRO A 85 0.99 7.83 21.09
C PRO A 85 0.24 7.65 22.42
N PRO A 86 -0.25 6.45 22.74
CA PRO A 86 -0.85 6.20 24.03
C PRO A 86 0.23 6.25 25.13
N ALA A 87 -0.17 6.53 26.36
CA ALA A 87 0.76 6.78 27.47
C ALA A 87 1.68 5.58 27.80
N ASP A 88 1.26 4.37 27.45
CA ASP A 88 1.98 3.11 27.67
C ASP A 88 2.94 2.73 26.51
N ALA A 89 2.87 3.42 25.37
CA ALA A 89 3.76 3.21 24.22
C ALA A 89 4.31 4.55 23.69
N PRO A 90 5.22 5.22 24.44
CA PRO A 90 5.84 6.47 23.99
C PRO A 90 6.72 6.25 22.75
N VAL A 91 6.73 7.22 21.86
CA VAL A 91 7.56 7.21 20.63
C VAL A 91 8.86 7.98 20.84
N ASP A 92 9.94 7.55 20.19
CA ASP A 92 11.24 8.25 20.16
C ASP A 92 11.30 9.17 18.92
N PRO A 93 11.39 10.50 19.07
CA PRO A 93 11.48 11.44 17.95
C PRO A 93 12.69 11.23 17.02
N ARG A 94 13.74 10.53 17.48
CA ARG A 94 14.93 10.22 16.66
C ARG A 94 14.71 8.99 15.78
N LYS A 95 13.71 8.17 16.07
CA LYS A 95 13.33 7.08 15.17
C LYS A 95 12.66 7.64 13.92
N ARG A 96 12.84 6.94 12.81
CA ARG A 96 12.27 7.33 11.52
C ARG A 96 10.75 7.43 11.63
N PRO A 97 10.14 8.51 11.13
CA PRO A 97 8.69 8.62 11.12
C PRO A 97 8.07 7.64 10.11
N PHE A 98 6.91 7.10 10.46
CA PHE A 98 6.06 6.30 9.57
C PHE A 98 4.92 7.18 9.03
N VAL A 99 4.60 7.04 7.75
CA VAL A 99 3.48 7.72 7.09
C VAL A 99 2.61 6.67 6.41
N ILE A 100 1.40 6.46 6.93
CA ILE A 100 0.44 5.51 6.37
C ILE A 100 -0.53 6.27 5.47
N VAL A 101 -0.76 5.77 4.26
CA VAL A 101 -1.65 6.37 3.26
C VAL A 101 -2.74 5.37 2.89
N ASP A 102 -3.99 5.75 3.15
CA ASP A 102 -5.14 4.89 2.90
C ASP A 102 -5.66 4.99 1.46
N PRO A 103 -6.25 3.90 0.93
CA PRO A 103 -6.79 3.88 -0.42
C PRO A 103 -8.07 4.70 -0.53
N ARG A 104 -8.12 5.60 -1.51
CA ARG A 104 -9.36 6.21 -2.01
C ARG A 104 -10.02 5.32 -3.07
N ALA A 105 -10.30 4.07 -2.69
CA ALA A 105 -10.89 3.05 -3.54
C ALA A 105 -12.43 2.96 -3.41
N GLY A 106 -13.10 4.09 -3.18
CA GLY A 106 -14.55 4.19 -3.00
C GLY A 106 -15.01 4.25 -1.54
N HIS A 107 -14.17 3.81 -0.59
CA HIS A 107 -14.42 3.91 0.85
C HIS A 107 -13.73 5.12 1.50
N GLY A 108 -14.21 5.51 2.68
CA GLY A 108 -13.62 6.56 3.51
C GLY A 108 -12.32 6.13 4.18
N PRO A 109 -11.55 7.10 4.72
CA PRO A 109 -10.24 6.83 5.30
C PRO A 109 -10.32 6.24 6.72
N GLY A 110 -9.19 5.74 7.18
CA GLY A 110 -8.90 5.29 8.53
C GLY A 110 -8.79 3.77 8.68
N ILE A 111 -8.79 3.02 7.58
CA ILE A 111 -8.72 1.57 7.61
C ILE A 111 -7.35 1.06 8.09
N GLY A 112 -6.25 1.74 7.71
CA GLY A 112 -4.90 1.46 8.23
C GLY A 112 -4.70 1.76 9.72
N GLY A 113 -5.72 2.35 10.37
CA GLY A 113 -5.78 2.63 11.82
C GLY A 113 -7.02 2.05 12.51
N PHE A 114 -7.72 1.11 11.87
CA PHE A 114 -9.04 0.64 12.32
C PHE A 114 -9.01 -0.12 13.65
N LYS A 115 -7.88 -0.73 13.99
CA LYS A 115 -7.66 -1.49 15.22
C LYS A 115 -6.33 -1.10 15.89
N PRO A 116 -6.17 -1.34 17.21
CA PRO A 116 -4.87 -1.15 17.88
C PRO A 116 -3.73 -1.97 17.27
N GLU A 117 -4.05 -3.09 16.62
CA GLU A 117 -3.09 -3.97 15.94
C GLU A 117 -2.86 -3.64 14.46
N SER A 118 -3.45 -2.56 13.95
CA SER A 118 -3.22 -2.06 12.59
C SER A 118 -1.78 -1.56 12.39
N GLU A 119 -1.42 -1.24 11.14
CA GLU A 119 -0.11 -0.71 10.75
C GLU A 119 0.31 0.48 11.60
N ILE A 120 -0.61 1.42 11.84
CA ILE A 120 -0.37 2.57 12.71
C ILE A 120 0.01 2.11 14.13
N GLY A 121 -0.74 1.15 14.68
CA GLY A 121 -0.50 0.66 16.03
C GLY A 121 0.74 -0.21 16.17
N VAL A 122 1.15 -0.91 15.12
CA VAL A 122 2.45 -1.60 15.05
C VAL A 122 3.60 -0.59 15.06
N ALA A 123 3.54 0.46 14.22
CA ALA A 123 4.56 1.51 14.18
C ALA A 123 4.71 2.26 15.51
N VAL A 124 3.58 2.66 16.13
CA VAL A 124 3.58 3.37 17.42
C VAL A 124 4.13 2.47 18.53
N ARG A 125 3.75 1.18 18.61
CA ARG A 125 4.29 0.25 19.60
C ARG A 125 5.78 -0.06 19.40
N ALA A 126 6.26 0.00 18.16
CA ALA A 126 7.69 -0.06 17.86
C ALA A 126 8.44 1.25 18.23
N GLY A 127 7.72 2.27 18.70
CA GLY A 127 8.28 3.54 19.18
C GLY A 127 8.54 4.57 18.08
N HIS A 128 7.98 4.39 16.88
CA HIS A 128 8.16 5.32 15.76
C HIS A 128 7.12 6.44 15.80
N PRO A 129 7.50 7.71 15.54
CA PRO A 129 6.53 8.77 15.26
C PRO A 129 5.65 8.37 14.08
N CYS A 130 4.34 8.47 14.21
CA CYS A 130 3.40 7.97 13.20
C CYS A 130 2.49 9.07 12.67
N TYR A 131 2.34 9.12 11.36
CA TYR A 131 1.52 10.06 10.61
C TYR A 131 0.59 9.30 9.69
N PHE A 132 -0.53 9.93 9.36
CA PHE A 132 -1.53 9.39 8.48
C PHE A 132 -1.96 10.44 7.47
N ILE A 133 -2.02 10.05 6.20
CA ILE A 133 -2.57 10.87 5.13
C ILE A 133 -3.98 10.34 4.83
N GLY A 134 -4.98 11.12 5.24
CA GLY A 134 -6.41 10.86 5.01
C GLY A 134 -7.00 11.81 3.99
N PHE A 135 -8.29 11.66 3.71
CA PHE A 135 -9.01 12.53 2.77
C PHE A 135 -10.48 12.73 3.18
N LEU A 136 -11.06 13.84 2.76
CA LEU A 136 -12.48 14.12 2.96
C LEU A 136 -13.32 13.43 1.87
N PRO A 137 -14.62 13.13 2.12
CA PRO A 137 -15.46 12.44 1.15
C PRO A 137 -15.62 13.15 -0.19
N GLN A 138 -15.59 14.49 -0.18
CA GLN A 138 -15.76 15.31 -1.37
C GLN A 138 -14.40 15.78 -1.88
N PRO A 139 -14.06 15.58 -3.17
CA PRO A 139 -12.89 16.21 -3.77
C PRO A 139 -13.01 17.74 -3.80
N VAL A 140 -11.87 18.41 -3.81
CA VAL A 140 -11.84 19.82 -4.21
C VAL A 140 -12.14 19.90 -5.71
N PRO A 141 -13.04 20.78 -6.20
CA PRO A 141 -13.34 20.89 -7.62
C PRO A 141 -12.09 21.13 -8.49
N GLY A 142 -11.92 20.32 -9.53
CA GLY A 142 -10.78 20.42 -10.46
C GLY A 142 -9.47 19.79 -9.97
N GLN A 143 -9.42 19.28 -8.74
CA GLN A 143 -8.33 18.44 -8.24
C GLN A 143 -8.05 17.28 -9.21
N THR A 144 -6.76 17.04 -9.48
CA THR A 144 -6.26 15.94 -10.32
C THR A 144 -5.36 14.98 -9.51
N VAL A 145 -5.03 13.82 -10.10
CA VAL A 145 -4.06 12.88 -9.50
C VAL A 145 -2.70 13.54 -9.26
N GLU A 146 -2.24 14.37 -10.20
CA GLU A 146 -0.97 15.10 -10.06
C GLU A 146 -1.00 16.06 -8.87
N ASP A 147 -2.13 16.74 -8.64
CA ASP A 147 -2.26 17.66 -7.50
C ASP A 147 -2.18 16.91 -6.17
N VAL A 148 -2.78 15.71 -6.11
CA VAL A 148 -2.66 14.86 -4.92
C VAL A 148 -1.22 14.37 -4.73
N MET A 149 -0.52 13.95 -5.79
CA MET A 149 0.91 13.59 -5.70
C MET A 149 1.76 14.74 -5.16
N ARG A 150 1.49 15.97 -5.61
CA ARG A 150 2.19 17.17 -5.11
C ARG A 150 1.84 17.49 -3.67
N ALA A 151 0.60 17.27 -3.26
CA ALA A 151 0.19 17.41 -1.85
C ALA A 151 0.86 16.37 -0.95
N GLU A 152 0.93 15.10 -1.38
CA GLU A 152 1.67 14.05 -0.66
C GLU A 152 3.15 14.39 -0.50
N ALA A 153 3.80 14.86 -1.56
CA ALA A 153 5.19 15.31 -1.49
C ALA A 153 5.36 16.46 -0.49
N HIS A 154 4.45 17.44 -0.51
CA HIS A 154 4.45 18.55 0.45
C HIS A 154 4.23 18.05 1.89
N PHE A 155 3.32 17.10 2.12
CA PHE A 155 3.13 16.50 3.44
C PHE A 155 4.38 15.77 3.93
N LEU A 156 5.10 15.06 3.07
CA LEU A 156 6.37 14.43 3.43
C LEU A 156 7.45 15.46 3.78
N GLU A 157 7.52 16.58 3.07
CA GLU A 157 8.39 17.71 3.44
C GLU A 157 8.05 18.24 4.85
N THR A 158 6.76 18.40 5.14
CA THR A 158 6.25 18.81 6.47
C THR A 158 6.63 17.81 7.57
N VAL A 159 6.56 16.50 7.29
CA VAL A 159 6.98 15.43 8.21
C VAL A 159 8.50 15.48 8.41
N ILE A 160 9.30 15.53 7.35
CA ILE A 160 10.76 15.59 7.43
C ILE A 160 11.21 16.81 8.24
N ALA A 161 10.61 17.97 8.01
CA ALA A 161 10.93 19.20 8.74
C ALA A 161 10.64 19.10 10.24
N ARG A 162 9.71 18.25 10.66
CA ARG A 162 9.36 18.01 12.07
C ARG A 162 10.31 17.04 12.78
N HIS A 163 11.09 16.27 12.04
CA HIS A 163 12.03 15.29 12.60
C HIS A 163 13.46 15.51 12.05
N PRO A 164 14.11 16.64 12.35
CA PRO A 164 15.45 16.94 11.86
C PRO A 164 16.53 15.99 12.40
N GLU A 165 16.26 15.32 13.52
CA GLU A 165 17.16 14.38 14.18
C GLU A 165 16.83 12.90 13.87
N ALA A 166 15.85 12.64 12.99
CA ALA A 166 15.49 11.27 12.64
C ALA A 166 16.63 10.52 11.93
N GLU A 167 16.79 9.23 12.24
CA GLU A 167 17.75 8.32 11.61
C GLU A 167 17.35 7.90 10.17
N GLY A 168 16.99 8.88 9.32
CA GLY A 168 16.67 8.69 7.91
C GLY A 168 15.30 9.23 7.50
N LYS A 169 15.00 9.12 6.21
CA LYS A 169 13.74 9.60 5.61
C LYS A 169 12.52 8.78 6.07
N PRO A 170 11.29 9.33 6.01
CA PRO A 170 10.08 8.63 6.45
C PRO A 170 9.86 7.31 5.74
N VAL A 171 9.41 6.30 6.47
CA VAL A 171 8.89 5.05 5.90
C VAL A 171 7.46 5.31 5.46
N VAL A 172 7.11 4.98 4.22
CA VAL A 172 5.78 5.26 3.67
C VAL A 172 5.07 3.95 3.33
N VAL A 173 3.88 3.77 3.90
CA VAL A 173 3.02 2.59 3.66
C VAL A 173 1.86 3.03 2.78
N GLY A 174 1.78 2.45 1.57
CA GLY A 174 0.72 2.70 0.62
C GLY A 174 -0.19 1.48 0.49
N ASN A 175 -1.42 1.61 0.96
CA ASN A 175 -2.42 0.54 0.98
C ASN A 175 -3.23 0.52 -0.32
N CYS A 176 -3.31 -0.62 -0.99
CA CYS A 176 -4.11 -0.82 -2.21
C CYS A 176 -3.90 0.32 -3.24
N GLN A 177 -4.93 1.13 -3.52
CA GLN A 177 -4.88 2.27 -4.43
C GLN A 177 -3.79 3.29 -4.05
N ALA A 178 -3.60 3.55 -2.75
CA ALA A 178 -2.58 4.50 -2.31
C ALA A 178 -1.16 4.04 -2.65
N GLY A 179 -0.92 2.74 -2.80
CA GLY A 179 0.41 2.21 -3.12
C GLY A 179 0.94 2.67 -4.48
N TRP A 180 0.12 2.64 -5.54
CA TRP A 180 0.56 3.17 -6.85
C TRP A 180 0.72 4.69 -6.82
N GLN A 181 -0.07 5.38 -6.00
CA GLN A 181 0.00 6.83 -5.85
C GLN A 181 1.29 7.26 -5.15
N VAL A 182 1.61 6.62 -4.04
CA VAL A 182 2.88 6.73 -3.32
C VAL A 182 4.06 6.43 -4.25
N MET A 183 3.96 5.39 -5.08
CA MET A 183 5.00 5.06 -6.06
C MET A 183 5.17 6.14 -7.13
N MET A 184 4.09 6.75 -7.62
CA MET A 184 4.18 7.88 -8.55
C MET A 184 4.82 9.10 -7.88
N THR A 185 4.43 9.40 -6.64
CA THR A 185 5.01 10.49 -5.84
C THR A 185 6.51 10.25 -5.59
N ALA A 186 6.90 9.01 -5.29
CA ALA A 186 8.30 8.61 -5.12
C ALA A 186 9.09 8.67 -6.42
N ALA A 187 8.49 8.33 -7.57
CA ALA A 187 9.14 8.50 -8.87
C ALA A 187 9.35 9.98 -9.25
N MET A 188 8.47 10.87 -8.77
CA MET A 188 8.55 12.32 -8.98
C MET A 188 9.54 13.00 -8.02
N ARG A 189 9.55 12.61 -6.74
CA ARG A 189 10.34 13.21 -5.64
C ARG A 189 11.06 12.13 -4.82
N PRO A 190 12.00 11.38 -5.40
CA PRO A 190 12.62 10.22 -4.76
C PRO A 190 13.40 10.54 -3.49
N GLU A 191 13.84 11.78 -3.29
CA GLU A 191 14.61 12.22 -2.14
C GLU A 191 13.79 12.38 -0.84
N LEU A 192 12.46 12.29 -0.93
CA LEU A 192 11.56 12.40 0.22
C LEU A 192 11.30 11.05 0.92
N PHE A 193 11.63 9.94 0.28
CA PHE A 193 11.22 8.61 0.72
C PHE A 193 12.35 7.82 1.38
N GLY A 194 12.05 7.26 2.55
CA GLY A 194 12.71 6.07 3.07
C GLY A 194 12.10 4.82 2.46
N ALA A 195 12.20 3.67 3.13
CA ALA A 195 11.57 2.43 2.68
C ALA A 195 10.07 2.62 2.35
N ILE A 196 9.61 2.01 1.26
CA ILE A 196 8.23 2.08 0.79
C ILE A 196 7.60 0.69 0.93
N ILE A 197 6.49 0.59 1.65
CA ILE A 197 5.72 -0.65 1.81
C ILE A 197 4.45 -0.55 0.97
N LEU A 198 4.30 -1.47 0.03
CA LEU A 198 3.15 -1.61 -0.86
C LEU A 198 2.30 -2.80 -0.42
N ALA A 199 1.22 -2.53 0.31
CA ALA A 199 0.34 -3.56 0.84
C ALA A 199 -0.88 -3.76 -0.08
N GLY A 200 -0.88 -4.88 -0.82
CA GLY A 200 -1.97 -5.21 -1.75
C GLY A 200 -2.14 -4.21 -2.90
N ALA A 201 -1.08 -3.50 -3.29
CA ALA A 201 -1.13 -2.45 -4.30
C ALA A 201 -0.83 -2.98 -5.71
N PRO A 202 -1.75 -2.81 -6.68
CA PRO A 202 -1.51 -3.22 -8.07
C PRO A 202 -0.63 -2.19 -8.78
N LEU A 203 0.38 -2.67 -9.51
CA LEU A 203 1.22 -1.84 -10.38
C LEU A 203 1.24 -2.32 -11.83
N SER A 204 1.06 -3.63 -12.07
CA SER A 204 0.97 -4.21 -13.42
C SER A 204 -0.45 -4.71 -13.70
N TYR A 205 -1.28 -3.86 -14.30
CA TYR A 205 -2.73 -4.05 -14.36
C TYR A 205 -3.17 -5.12 -15.39
N TRP A 206 -2.33 -5.40 -16.38
CA TRP A 206 -2.58 -6.44 -17.38
C TRP A 206 -2.13 -7.84 -16.90
N ALA A 207 -1.26 -7.91 -15.89
CA ALA A 207 -0.74 -9.16 -15.36
C ALA A 207 -1.81 -9.96 -14.60
N GLY A 208 -1.65 -11.29 -14.57
CA GLY A 208 -2.63 -12.19 -13.96
C GLY A 208 -2.62 -13.59 -14.57
N TRP A 209 -3.01 -14.56 -13.75
CA TRP A 209 -3.15 -15.96 -14.15
C TRP A 209 -4.44 -16.17 -14.95
N ARG A 210 -4.39 -17.06 -15.96
CA ARG A 210 -5.64 -17.47 -16.66
C ARG A 210 -6.46 -18.40 -15.77
N GLY A 211 -7.78 -18.38 -15.92
CA GLY A 211 -8.72 -19.15 -15.10
C GLY A 211 -8.84 -18.69 -13.65
N MET A 212 -8.26 -17.53 -13.31
CA MET A 212 -8.34 -16.94 -11.96
C MET A 212 -8.55 -15.43 -12.06
N ASN A 213 -9.32 -14.87 -11.12
CA ASN A 213 -9.49 -13.44 -10.90
C ASN A 213 -9.75 -12.64 -12.20
N PRO A 214 -10.88 -12.84 -12.89
CA PRO A 214 -11.14 -12.26 -14.20
C PRO A 214 -11.39 -10.74 -14.19
N MET A 215 -11.24 -10.08 -13.03
CA MET A 215 -11.56 -8.66 -12.85
C MET A 215 -10.87 -7.77 -13.88
N ARG A 216 -9.62 -8.08 -14.24
CA ARG A 216 -8.82 -7.35 -15.24
C ARG A 216 -9.48 -7.29 -16.63
N TYR A 217 -10.35 -8.23 -16.97
CA TYR A 217 -11.00 -8.29 -18.29
C TYR A 217 -12.23 -7.38 -18.40
N PHE A 218 -12.86 -6.99 -17.28
CA PHE A 218 -14.13 -6.25 -17.31
C PHE A 218 -14.03 -4.93 -18.07
N GLY A 219 -12.92 -4.21 -17.93
CA GLY A 219 -12.69 -2.96 -18.68
C GLY A 219 -12.84 -3.14 -20.19
N GLY A 220 -12.34 -4.26 -20.74
CA GLY A 220 -12.51 -4.60 -22.14
C GLY A 220 -13.95 -4.98 -22.49
N LEU A 221 -14.64 -5.74 -21.64
CA LEU A 221 -16.00 -6.20 -21.92
C LEU A 221 -17.04 -5.07 -21.92
N VAL A 222 -16.81 -3.99 -21.15
CA VAL A 222 -17.67 -2.79 -21.16
C VAL A 222 -17.27 -1.76 -22.21
N GLY A 223 -16.31 -2.08 -23.07
CA GLY A 223 -15.85 -1.19 -24.15
C GLY A 223 -14.89 -0.08 -23.69
N GLY A 224 -14.25 -0.25 -22.54
CA GLY A 224 -13.22 0.66 -22.03
C GLY A 224 -13.74 1.73 -21.08
N SER A 225 -13.02 2.85 -21.02
CA SER A 225 -13.15 3.89 -20.01
C SER A 225 -14.24 4.94 -20.29
N TRP A 226 -14.99 4.82 -21.40
CA TRP A 226 -16.11 5.72 -21.69
C TRP A 226 -17.18 5.67 -20.60
N LEU A 227 -17.38 4.49 -19.98
CA LEU A 227 -18.33 4.31 -18.90
C LEU A 227 -17.94 5.13 -17.66
N THR A 228 -16.65 5.26 -17.38
CA THR A 228 -16.12 6.14 -16.31
C THR A 228 -16.48 7.60 -16.56
N ALA A 229 -16.32 8.07 -17.81
CA ALA A 229 -16.73 9.43 -18.18
C ALA A 229 -18.25 9.59 -18.05
N TYR A 230 -19.02 8.61 -18.51
CA TYR A 230 -20.48 8.62 -18.47
C TYR A 230 -21.05 8.65 -17.06
N THR A 231 -20.60 7.76 -16.17
CA THR A 231 -21.04 7.78 -14.77
C THR A 231 -20.60 9.05 -14.06
N SER A 232 -19.45 9.63 -14.45
CA SER A 232 -19.03 10.94 -13.93
C SER A 232 -19.88 12.10 -14.46
N ASP A 233 -20.44 11.98 -15.66
CA ASP A 233 -21.38 12.95 -16.22
C ASP A 233 -22.75 12.89 -15.55
N LEU A 234 -23.23 11.68 -15.26
CA LEU A 234 -24.47 11.44 -14.52
C LEU A 234 -24.44 12.03 -13.11
N ASP A 235 -23.25 12.16 -12.54
CA ASP A 235 -23.04 12.71 -11.21
C ASP A 235 -22.42 14.13 -11.23
N GLY A 236 -22.73 14.90 -12.29
CA GLY A 236 -22.43 16.34 -12.34
C GLY A 236 -20.95 16.70 -12.39
N GLY A 237 -20.08 15.79 -12.86
CA GLY A 237 -18.63 15.99 -12.89
C GLY A 237 -17.85 15.28 -11.78
N LYS A 238 -18.55 14.61 -10.87
CA LYS A 238 -17.96 13.74 -9.86
C LYS A 238 -18.19 12.29 -10.23
N PHE A 239 -17.35 11.41 -9.73
CA PHE A 239 -17.52 9.98 -9.83
C PHE A 239 -17.85 9.43 -8.46
N ASP A 240 -18.98 8.75 -8.37
CA ASP A 240 -19.47 8.15 -7.16
C ASP A 240 -18.71 6.86 -6.82
N GLY A 241 -17.96 6.86 -5.72
CA GLY A 241 -17.19 5.71 -5.26
C GLY A 241 -18.03 4.49 -4.89
N ALA A 242 -19.35 4.64 -4.72
CA ALA A 242 -20.27 3.52 -4.52
C ALA A 242 -20.22 2.51 -5.69
N TRP A 243 -19.90 2.95 -6.91
CA TRP A 243 -19.68 2.06 -8.05
C TRP A 243 -18.43 1.17 -7.88
N LEU A 244 -17.37 1.68 -7.24
CA LEU A 244 -16.17 0.89 -6.93
C LEU A 244 -16.47 -0.13 -5.85
N VAL A 245 -17.17 0.28 -4.78
CA VAL A 245 -17.60 -0.64 -3.71
C VAL A 245 -18.47 -1.75 -4.27
N GLN A 246 -19.41 -1.43 -5.16
CA GLN A 246 -20.23 -2.43 -5.83
C GLN A 246 -19.38 -3.41 -6.66
N ASN A 247 -18.32 -2.94 -7.34
CA ASN A 247 -17.42 -3.82 -8.06
C ASN A 247 -16.67 -4.79 -7.12
N PHE A 248 -16.27 -4.34 -5.93
CA PHE A 248 -15.70 -5.22 -4.91
C PHE A 248 -16.71 -6.27 -4.42
N GLU A 249 -17.96 -5.87 -4.17
CA GLU A 249 -19.02 -6.79 -3.76
C GLU A 249 -19.36 -7.85 -4.82
N ASN A 250 -19.26 -7.49 -6.10
CA ASN A 250 -19.53 -8.38 -7.23
C ASN A 250 -18.47 -9.49 -7.41
N LEU A 251 -17.30 -9.36 -6.79
CA LEU A 251 -16.26 -10.39 -6.84
C LEU A 251 -16.59 -11.63 -6.02
N ASN A 252 -17.35 -11.46 -4.93
CA ASN A 252 -17.81 -12.58 -4.12
C ASN A 252 -19.33 -12.47 -3.89
N PRO A 253 -20.14 -12.84 -4.90
CA PRO A 253 -21.60 -12.84 -4.82
C PRO A 253 -22.14 -13.71 -3.68
N ALA A 254 -21.52 -14.86 -3.41
CA ALA A 254 -21.92 -15.74 -2.31
C ALA A 254 -21.85 -15.01 -0.96
N ASN A 255 -20.71 -14.36 -0.69
CA ASN A 255 -20.54 -13.55 0.52
C ASN A 255 -21.48 -12.34 0.57
N THR A 256 -21.54 -11.56 -0.52
CA THR A 256 -22.31 -10.31 -0.58
C THR A 256 -23.81 -10.54 -0.46
N LEU A 257 -24.35 -11.49 -1.22
CA LEU A 257 -25.79 -11.73 -1.33
C LEU A 257 -26.32 -12.65 -0.22
N TRP A 258 -25.46 -13.48 0.39
CA TRP A 258 -25.89 -14.49 1.34
C TRP A 258 -24.99 -14.62 2.58
N SER A 259 -23.77 -15.14 2.46
CA SER A 259 -22.99 -15.65 3.60
C SER A 259 -22.74 -14.60 4.69
N LYS A 260 -22.46 -13.34 4.32
CA LYS A 260 -22.27 -12.24 5.28
C LYS A 260 -23.52 -11.99 6.11
N GLN A 261 -24.69 -11.93 5.46
CA GLN A 261 -25.97 -11.67 6.12
C GLN A 261 -26.42 -12.88 6.94
N TYR A 262 -26.25 -14.10 6.40
CA TYR A 262 -26.57 -15.33 7.11
C TYR A 262 -25.66 -15.53 8.34
N ASN A 263 -24.37 -15.19 8.26
CA ASN A 263 -23.47 -15.25 9.42
C ASN A 263 -23.92 -14.29 10.53
N LEU A 264 -24.34 -13.07 10.19
CA LEU A 264 -24.93 -12.15 11.17
C LEU A 264 -26.22 -12.72 11.74
N TYR A 265 -27.14 -13.20 10.90
CA TYR A 265 -28.43 -13.77 11.35
C TYR A 265 -28.24 -14.98 12.27
N SER A 266 -27.41 -15.94 11.87
CA SER A 266 -27.17 -17.18 12.62
C SER A 266 -26.38 -16.98 13.91
N LYS A 267 -25.57 -15.93 14.01
CA LYS A 267 -24.76 -15.59 15.21
C LYS A 267 -25.11 -14.22 15.77
N VAL A 268 -26.37 -13.81 15.67
CA VAL A 268 -26.80 -12.44 15.99
C VAL A 268 -26.48 -12.03 17.43
N ASP A 269 -26.40 -13.01 18.34
CA ASP A 269 -26.07 -12.82 19.75
C ASP A 269 -24.61 -12.38 20.00
N THR A 270 -23.68 -12.64 19.06
CA THR A 270 -22.23 -12.36 19.21
C THR A 270 -21.63 -11.53 18.08
N GLU A 271 -22.23 -11.55 16.89
CA GLU A 271 -21.64 -11.01 15.67
C GLU A 271 -21.98 -9.52 15.43
N ALA A 272 -22.99 -8.99 16.12
CA ALA A 272 -23.53 -7.65 15.87
C ALA A 272 -22.47 -6.53 15.95
N GLU A 273 -21.64 -6.51 16.99
CA GLU A 273 -20.63 -5.45 17.20
C GLU A 273 -19.56 -5.48 16.09
N ARG A 274 -19.06 -6.67 15.74
CA ARG A 274 -18.07 -6.85 14.67
C ARG A 274 -18.63 -6.40 13.33
N TYR A 275 -19.87 -6.80 13.02
CA TYR A 275 -20.57 -6.43 11.80
C TYR A 275 -20.75 -4.91 11.69
N LEU A 276 -21.32 -4.27 12.71
CA LEU A 276 -21.55 -2.82 12.73
C LEU A 276 -20.23 -2.03 12.66
N GLY A 277 -19.18 -2.51 13.32
CA GLY A 277 -17.85 -1.91 13.23
C GLY A 277 -17.33 -1.87 11.79
N PHE A 278 -17.45 -2.98 11.07
CA PHE A 278 -17.03 -3.07 9.66
C PHE A 278 -17.94 -2.27 8.72
N GLU A 279 -19.26 -2.37 8.88
CA GLU A 279 -20.24 -1.65 8.04
C GLU A 279 -20.12 -0.13 8.14
N LYS A 280 -19.67 0.39 9.29
CA LYS A 280 -19.38 1.81 9.46
C LYS A 280 -18.36 2.31 8.43
N TRP A 281 -17.33 1.51 8.17
CA TRP A 281 -16.32 1.80 7.15
C TRP A 281 -16.84 1.45 5.74
N TRP A 282 -17.40 0.25 5.56
CA TRP A 282 -17.85 -0.27 4.26
C TRP A 282 -18.90 0.64 3.60
N GLY A 283 -19.80 1.24 4.40
CA GLY A 283 -20.80 2.17 3.89
C GLY A 283 -20.29 3.59 3.62
N GLY A 284 -19.07 3.93 4.03
CA GLY A 284 -18.51 5.28 3.97
C GLY A 284 -18.08 5.72 2.57
N HIS A 285 -19.00 5.80 1.62
CA HIS A 285 -18.70 6.10 0.23
C HIS A 285 -18.10 7.50 0.02
N VAL A 286 -17.03 7.58 -0.76
CA VAL A 286 -16.37 8.85 -1.15
C VAL A 286 -16.45 9.09 -2.65
N PHE A 287 -16.18 10.32 -3.07
CA PHE A 287 -16.24 10.73 -4.47
C PHE A 287 -14.84 10.97 -5.03
N LEU A 288 -14.72 10.85 -6.35
CA LEU A 288 -13.57 11.32 -7.13
C LEU A 288 -14.01 12.42 -8.09
N ASN A 289 -13.13 13.34 -8.46
CA ASN A 289 -13.41 14.16 -9.64
C ASN A 289 -13.34 13.28 -10.89
N ARG A 290 -14.09 13.66 -11.91
CA ARG A 290 -14.01 13.04 -13.23
C ARG A 290 -12.58 12.92 -13.74
N GLU A 291 -11.81 14.00 -13.66
CA GLU A 291 -10.44 14.05 -14.17
C GLU A 291 -9.54 13.04 -13.43
N GLU A 292 -9.76 12.86 -12.13
CA GLU A 292 -9.02 11.88 -11.31
C GLU A 292 -9.33 10.45 -11.74
N ILE A 293 -10.60 10.05 -11.71
CA ILE A 293 -10.97 8.66 -12.01
C ILE A 293 -10.68 8.31 -13.47
N GLN A 294 -10.87 9.26 -14.38
CA GLN A 294 -10.60 9.06 -15.80
C GLN A 294 -9.10 8.88 -16.03
N TYR A 295 -8.25 9.70 -15.39
CA TYR A 295 -6.80 9.54 -15.44
C TYR A 295 -6.37 8.16 -14.94
N ILE A 296 -6.94 7.72 -13.81
CA ILE A 296 -6.65 6.43 -13.20
C ILE A 296 -7.02 5.28 -14.16
N VAL A 297 -8.23 5.27 -14.70
CA VAL A 297 -8.70 4.18 -15.57
C VAL A 297 -7.95 4.17 -16.90
N ASP A 298 -7.79 5.33 -17.56
CA ASP A 298 -7.14 5.42 -18.87
C ASP A 298 -5.66 5.04 -18.81
N ASN A 299 -4.96 5.53 -17.79
CA ASN A 299 -3.52 5.44 -17.76
C ASN A 299 -3.02 4.23 -16.99
N LEU A 300 -3.77 3.73 -16.00
CA LEU A 300 -3.32 2.63 -15.15
C LEU A 300 -4.02 1.34 -15.54
N PHE A 301 -5.33 1.23 -15.29
CA PHE A 301 -6.05 -0.03 -15.46
C PHE A 301 -6.16 -0.48 -16.92
N VAL A 302 -6.56 0.43 -17.81
CA VAL A 302 -6.71 0.12 -19.24
C VAL A 302 -5.38 0.28 -19.97
N GLY A 303 -4.65 1.37 -19.72
CA GLY A 303 -3.44 1.70 -20.48
C GLY A 303 -2.13 1.09 -19.96
N ASN A 304 -2.05 0.66 -18.70
CA ASN A 304 -0.84 0.12 -18.05
C ASN A 304 0.43 0.99 -18.25
N LYS A 305 0.26 2.32 -18.29
CA LYS A 305 1.28 3.29 -18.72
C LYS A 305 2.36 3.59 -17.66
N PHE A 306 2.12 3.22 -16.40
CA PHE A 306 3.08 3.49 -15.34
C PHE A 306 4.32 2.59 -15.45
N THR A 307 4.12 1.29 -15.69
CA THR A 307 5.21 0.33 -15.83
C THR A 307 5.89 0.38 -17.20
N SER A 308 5.27 1.04 -18.19
CA SER A 308 5.92 1.36 -19.47
C SER A 308 6.64 2.72 -19.49
N GLY A 309 6.59 3.48 -18.39
CA GLY A 309 7.26 4.79 -18.29
C GLY A 309 6.66 5.87 -19.20
N GLU A 310 5.38 5.75 -19.55
CA GLU A 310 4.68 6.65 -20.48
C GLU A 310 3.99 7.83 -19.78
N LEU A 311 3.90 7.81 -18.45
CA LEU A 311 3.31 8.89 -17.68
C LEU A 311 4.25 10.09 -17.58
N VAL A 312 3.71 11.27 -17.87
CA VAL A 312 4.43 12.54 -17.80
C VAL A 312 3.53 13.57 -17.11
N THR A 313 4.07 14.22 -16.09
CA THR A 313 3.43 15.33 -15.37
C THR A 313 3.34 16.58 -16.24
N SER A 314 2.49 17.53 -15.84
CA SER A 314 2.26 18.79 -16.53
C SER A 314 3.52 19.66 -16.73
N ASP A 315 4.53 19.53 -15.87
CA ASP A 315 5.84 20.19 -15.94
C ASP A 315 6.92 19.36 -16.64
N GLY A 316 6.56 18.20 -17.21
CA GLY A 316 7.44 17.39 -18.05
C GLY A 316 8.27 16.35 -17.30
N ILE A 317 8.01 16.10 -16.01
CA ILE A 317 8.65 15.02 -15.26
C ILE A 317 8.02 13.68 -15.67
N ARG A 318 8.84 12.78 -16.23
CA ARG A 318 8.42 11.40 -16.52
C ARG A 318 8.39 10.59 -15.24
N LEU A 319 7.25 9.94 -14.97
CA LEU A 319 7.09 9.06 -13.83
C LEU A 319 7.63 7.68 -14.20
N ASP A 320 8.87 7.43 -13.81
CA ASP A 320 9.57 6.17 -14.01
C ASP A 320 9.90 5.57 -12.64
N ILE A 321 9.36 4.39 -12.34
CA ILE A 321 9.56 3.69 -11.07
C ILE A 321 11.06 3.45 -10.81
N ARG A 322 11.88 3.31 -11.85
CA ARG A 322 13.34 3.11 -11.72
C ARG A 322 14.05 4.32 -11.12
N ASN A 323 13.39 5.48 -11.04
CA ASN A 323 13.91 6.66 -10.34
C ASN A 323 13.78 6.57 -8.81
N VAL A 324 12.95 5.66 -8.29
CA VAL A 324 12.74 5.47 -6.85
C VAL A 324 13.99 4.86 -6.23
N ARG A 325 14.68 5.55 -5.33
CA ARG A 325 15.94 5.07 -4.71
C ARG A 325 15.77 4.33 -3.39
N ALA A 326 14.57 4.44 -2.84
CA ALA A 326 14.16 3.76 -1.63
C ALA A 326 14.00 2.24 -1.88
N PRO A 327 14.28 1.39 -0.88
CA PRO A 327 13.82 0.02 -0.92
C PRO A 327 12.30 -0.04 -1.10
N ILE A 328 11.84 -0.93 -1.97
CA ILE A 328 10.42 -1.18 -2.21
C ILE A 328 10.09 -2.56 -1.64
N ILE A 329 9.17 -2.59 -0.68
CA ILE A 329 8.65 -3.80 -0.05
C ILE A 329 7.26 -4.06 -0.63
N VAL A 330 7.04 -5.20 -1.27
CA VAL A 330 5.75 -5.60 -1.84
C VAL A 330 5.16 -6.71 -1.01
N PHE A 331 4.03 -6.45 -0.34
CA PHE A 331 3.28 -7.47 0.39
C PHE A 331 2.00 -7.83 -0.38
N CYS A 332 1.93 -9.07 -0.86
CA CYS A 332 0.79 -9.58 -1.63
C CYS A 332 0.39 -10.98 -1.18
N SER A 333 -0.75 -11.49 -1.65
CA SER A 333 -1.22 -12.82 -1.29
C SER A 333 -1.84 -13.57 -2.46
N ARG A 334 -1.64 -14.89 -2.51
CA ARG A 334 -2.34 -15.79 -3.46
C ARG A 334 -3.85 -15.86 -3.19
N GLY A 335 -4.30 -15.52 -1.98
CA GLY A 335 -5.72 -15.38 -1.64
C GLY A 335 -6.33 -14.04 -2.08
N ASP A 336 -5.52 -13.10 -2.58
CA ASP A 336 -5.99 -11.81 -3.06
C ASP A 336 -6.55 -11.93 -4.49
N ASN A 337 -7.86 -11.68 -4.64
CA ASN A 337 -8.55 -11.66 -5.93
C ASN A 337 -8.64 -10.27 -6.58
N ILE A 338 -8.15 -9.23 -5.90
CA ILE A 338 -8.03 -7.85 -6.39
C ILE A 338 -6.65 -7.64 -6.98
N THR A 339 -5.63 -7.88 -6.16
CA THR A 339 -4.21 -7.65 -6.47
C THR A 339 -3.42 -8.94 -6.26
N PRO A 340 -3.66 -9.98 -7.08
CA PRO A 340 -2.89 -11.22 -6.99
C PRO A 340 -1.40 -10.97 -7.27
N PRO A 341 -0.50 -11.90 -6.90
CA PRO A 341 0.95 -11.71 -7.05
C PRO A 341 1.42 -11.24 -8.44
N PRO A 342 0.84 -11.71 -9.58
CA PRO A 342 1.20 -11.17 -10.89
C PRO A 342 0.96 -9.66 -11.03
N GLN A 343 -0.11 -9.11 -10.45
CA GLN A 343 -0.40 -7.67 -10.52
C GLN A 343 0.46 -6.84 -9.57
N ALA A 344 0.78 -7.41 -8.40
CA ALA A 344 1.64 -6.78 -7.40
C ALA A 344 3.12 -6.75 -7.82
N LEU A 345 3.61 -7.79 -8.50
CA LEU A 345 5.03 -7.99 -8.83
C LEU A 345 5.36 -7.82 -10.32
N GLY A 346 4.36 -7.86 -11.22
CA GLY A 346 4.57 -7.82 -12.67
C GLY A 346 5.31 -6.58 -13.17
N TRP A 347 5.25 -5.48 -12.42
CA TRP A 347 5.97 -4.24 -12.75
C TRP A 347 7.48 -4.44 -12.76
N ILE A 348 8.01 -5.38 -11.96
CA ILE A 348 9.44 -5.70 -11.91
C ILE A 348 9.86 -6.26 -13.27
N THR A 349 9.10 -7.23 -13.80
CA THR A 349 9.33 -7.82 -15.12
C THR A 349 8.99 -6.87 -16.28
N ASP A 350 8.14 -5.86 -16.05
CA ASP A 350 7.86 -4.81 -17.03
C ASP A 350 9.06 -3.87 -17.21
N LEU A 351 9.70 -3.49 -16.11
CA LEU A 351 10.74 -2.48 -16.10
C LEU A 351 12.15 -3.01 -16.38
N TYR A 352 12.45 -4.20 -15.88
CA TYR A 352 13.80 -4.77 -15.88
C TYR A 352 13.87 -6.00 -16.78
N GLN A 353 14.95 -6.10 -17.57
CA GLN A 353 15.21 -7.25 -18.44
C GLN A 353 16.03 -8.34 -17.75
N ASP A 354 16.88 -7.96 -16.80
CA ASP A 354 17.71 -8.87 -16.04
C ASP A 354 18.05 -8.32 -14.65
N ASP A 355 18.65 -9.17 -13.82
CA ASP A 355 19.18 -8.82 -12.50
C ASP A 355 20.15 -7.62 -12.51
N ASN A 356 20.93 -7.46 -13.59
CA ASN A 356 21.94 -6.40 -13.66
C ASN A 356 21.27 -5.04 -13.80
N GLU A 357 20.17 -4.93 -14.55
CA GLU A 357 19.39 -3.69 -14.63
C GLU A 357 18.81 -3.30 -13.26
N VAL A 358 18.21 -4.24 -12.51
CA VAL A 358 17.70 -3.99 -11.15
C VAL A 358 18.80 -3.40 -10.27
N ARG A 359 19.96 -4.06 -10.28
CA ARG A 359 21.12 -3.68 -9.45
C ARG A 359 21.71 -2.34 -9.88
N ALA A 360 21.80 -2.07 -11.17
CA ALA A 360 22.45 -0.86 -11.67
C ALA A 360 21.60 0.40 -11.50
N HIS A 361 20.27 0.25 -11.40
CA HIS A 361 19.38 1.30 -10.88
C HIS A 361 19.48 1.46 -9.35
N GLY A 362 20.31 0.66 -8.69
CA GLY A 362 20.49 0.70 -7.23
C GLY A 362 19.26 0.18 -6.48
N GLN A 363 18.43 -0.65 -7.13
CA GLN A 363 17.13 -1.02 -6.59
C GLN A 363 17.20 -2.17 -5.62
N THR A 364 16.62 -1.96 -4.45
CA THR A 364 16.37 -3.00 -3.45
C THR A 364 14.88 -3.29 -3.47
N ILE A 365 14.50 -4.50 -3.92
CA ILE A 365 13.11 -4.93 -4.00
C ILE A 365 12.96 -6.13 -3.07
N VAL A 366 12.07 -6.01 -2.09
CA VAL A 366 11.72 -7.10 -1.18
C VAL A 366 10.27 -7.47 -1.45
N TYR A 367 9.95 -8.75 -1.58
CA TYR A 367 8.56 -9.19 -1.69
C TYR A 367 8.22 -10.27 -0.67
N ALA A 368 6.97 -10.28 -0.22
CA ALA A 368 6.39 -11.36 0.56
C ALA A 368 5.09 -11.81 -0.07
N VAL A 369 4.94 -13.12 -0.26
CA VAL A 369 3.73 -13.75 -0.80
C VAL A 369 3.09 -14.60 0.28
N HIS A 370 1.95 -14.15 0.81
CA HIS A 370 1.16 -14.96 1.73
C HIS A 370 0.25 -15.94 0.96
N ASP A 371 0.00 -17.14 1.47
CA ASP A 371 -0.72 -18.18 0.72
C ASP A 371 -2.24 -17.98 0.61
N SER A 372 -2.91 -17.48 1.65
CA SER A 372 -4.39 -17.53 1.70
C SER A 372 -5.10 -16.24 2.15
N ILE A 373 -4.37 -15.16 2.44
CA ILE A 373 -4.98 -13.91 2.91
C ILE A 373 -5.76 -13.26 1.76
N GLY A 374 -7.02 -12.94 1.99
CA GLY A 374 -7.79 -12.09 1.07
C GLY A 374 -7.35 -10.62 1.11
N HIS A 375 -7.69 -9.83 0.10
CA HIS A 375 -7.23 -8.45 -0.09
C HIS A 375 -7.26 -7.58 1.17
N LEU A 376 -8.41 -7.50 1.85
CA LEU A 376 -8.54 -6.70 3.07
C LEU A 376 -7.70 -7.25 4.22
N GLY A 377 -7.46 -8.56 4.28
CA GLY A 377 -6.65 -9.15 5.34
C GLY A 377 -5.20 -8.67 5.32
N ILE A 378 -4.71 -8.20 4.16
CA ILE A 378 -3.35 -7.69 3.95
C ILE A 378 -3.10 -6.43 4.79
N PHE A 379 -4.07 -5.50 4.89
CA PHE A 379 -3.87 -4.20 5.55
C PHE A 379 -4.90 -3.87 6.67
N VAL A 380 -6.01 -4.61 6.76
CA VAL A 380 -7.07 -4.37 7.75
C VAL A 380 -6.96 -5.29 8.99
N SER A 381 -6.14 -6.36 8.94
CA SER A 381 -6.21 -7.41 9.97
C SER A 381 -5.22 -7.23 11.12
N GLY A 382 -5.75 -7.33 12.35
CA GLY A 382 -4.97 -7.37 13.59
C GLY A 382 -4.44 -8.74 14.01
N SER A 383 -4.74 -9.81 13.23
CA SER A 383 -4.33 -11.19 13.56
C SER A 383 -3.73 -11.97 12.39
N VAL A 384 -4.09 -11.68 11.13
CA VAL A 384 -3.71 -12.52 9.98
C VAL A 384 -2.47 -12.00 9.27
N ALA A 385 -2.32 -10.67 9.13
CA ALA A 385 -1.13 -10.00 8.59
C ALA A 385 -0.26 -9.33 9.68
N ARG A 386 -0.59 -9.57 10.96
CA ARG A 386 0.09 -8.94 12.10
C ARG A 386 1.56 -9.31 12.14
N LYS A 387 1.87 -10.57 11.80
CA LYS A 387 3.23 -11.11 11.77
C LYS A 387 4.09 -10.31 10.78
N GLU A 388 3.62 -10.18 9.56
CA GLU A 388 4.31 -9.50 8.45
C GLU A 388 4.53 -8.02 8.75
N HIS A 389 3.47 -7.30 9.16
CA HIS A 389 3.58 -5.88 9.51
C HIS A 389 4.52 -5.63 10.69
N GLN A 390 4.47 -6.51 11.70
CA GLN A 390 5.38 -6.43 12.84
C GLN A 390 6.82 -6.65 12.41
N GLU A 391 7.11 -7.69 11.63
CA GLU A 391 8.48 -7.99 11.21
C GLU A 391 9.04 -6.93 10.25
N PHE A 392 8.25 -6.43 9.31
CA PHE A 392 8.68 -5.33 8.44
C PHE A 392 8.95 -4.04 9.22
N THR A 393 8.12 -3.71 10.20
CA THR A 393 8.30 -2.51 11.03
C THR A 393 9.53 -2.64 11.93
N CYS A 394 9.67 -3.76 12.65
CA CYS A 394 10.78 -4.00 13.58
C CYS A 394 12.14 -4.10 12.86
N ASN A 395 12.14 -4.61 11.62
CA ASN A 395 13.34 -4.81 10.83
C ASN A 395 13.51 -3.79 9.69
N ILE A 396 12.81 -2.65 9.71
CA ILE A 396 12.85 -1.69 8.60
C ILE A 396 14.26 -1.12 8.36
N ASP A 397 15.05 -0.94 9.43
CA ASP A 397 16.45 -0.51 9.34
C ASP A 397 17.33 -1.54 8.63
N MET A 398 17.00 -2.85 8.78
CA MET A 398 17.68 -3.93 8.07
C MET A 398 17.37 -3.86 6.58
N ILE A 399 16.09 -3.72 6.24
CA ILE A 399 15.64 -3.63 4.85
C ILE A 399 16.31 -2.46 4.14
N ASP A 400 16.52 -1.35 4.85
CA ASP A 400 17.10 -0.15 4.27
C ASP A 400 18.59 -0.28 3.90
N VAL A 401 19.32 -1.19 4.53
CA VAL A 401 20.74 -1.45 4.21
C VAL A 401 20.96 -2.63 3.26
N LEU A 402 19.89 -3.35 2.89
CA LEU A 402 20.02 -4.46 1.96
C LEU A 402 20.65 -3.97 0.64
N PRO A 403 21.64 -4.69 0.10
CA PRO A 403 22.26 -4.30 -1.15
C PRO A 403 21.24 -4.37 -2.30
N PRO A 404 21.49 -3.68 -3.43
CA PRO A 404 20.61 -3.74 -4.59
C PRO A 404 20.41 -5.18 -5.08
N GLY A 405 19.15 -5.55 -5.33
CA GLY A 405 18.73 -6.90 -5.70
C GLY A 405 17.26 -7.15 -5.40
N ILE A 406 16.81 -8.35 -5.76
CA ILE A 406 15.48 -8.87 -5.46
C ILE A 406 15.60 -9.87 -4.30
N TYR A 407 14.70 -9.75 -3.32
CA TYR A 407 14.68 -10.57 -2.12
C TYR A 407 13.27 -11.06 -1.82
N GLU A 408 13.15 -12.30 -1.40
CA GLU A 408 11.94 -12.84 -0.79
C GLU A 408 12.06 -12.75 0.73
N ALA A 409 11.09 -12.10 1.36
CA ALA A 409 10.94 -12.05 2.80
C ALA A 409 10.23 -13.32 3.28
N GLU A 410 10.99 -14.23 3.89
CA GLU A 410 10.52 -15.48 4.46
C GLU A 410 10.43 -15.33 5.97
N ILE A 411 9.24 -15.49 6.54
CA ILE A 411 9.03 -15.33 7.98
C ILE A 411 8.77 -16.70 8.63
N SER A 412 9.75 -17.16 9.40
CA SER A 412 9.69 -18.44 10.11
C SER A 412 9.39 -18.26 11.60
N ASP A 413 8.83 -19.28 12.24
CA ASP A 413 8.57 -19.28 13.68
C ASP A 413 9.85 -19.63 14.45
N LYS A 414 10.07 -18.99 15.60
CA LYS A 414 11.17 -19.36 16.50
C LYS A 414 10.90 -20.71 17.13
N THR A 415 11.89 -21.59 17.04
CA THR A 415 11.91 -22.90 17.70
C THR A 415 13.01 -22.94 18.78
N PRO A 416 12.96 -23.87 19.74
CA PRO A 416 14.04 -24.05 20.74
C PRO A 416 15.42 -24.30 20.11
N ASP A 417 15.45 -24.87 18.91
CA ASP A 417 16.68 -25.17 18.16
C ASP A 417 17.14 -24.02 17.25
N THR A 418 16.45 -22.86 17.28
CA THR A 418 16.81 -21.69 16.47
C THR A 418 18.14 -21.11 16.96
N PRO A 419 19.20 -21.07 16.12
CA PRO A 419 20.49 -20.52 16.53
C PRO A 419 20.37 -19.05 16.96
N ASN A 420 21.08 -18.62 18.01
CA ASN A 420 21.11 -17.22 18.48
C ASN A 420 19.72 -16.54 18.55
N ALA A 421 18.73 -17.25 19.11
CA ALA A 421 17.34 -16.77 19.16
C ALA A 421 17.17 -15.42 19.92
N ASP A 422 18.15 -15.03 20.75
CA ASP A 422 18.22 -13.74 21.45
C ASP A 422 18.56 -12.55 20.52
N LEU A 423 19.10 -12.81 19.34
CA LEU A 423 19.37 -11.80 18.31
C LEU A 423 18.13 -11.51 17.46
N ALA A 424 17.14 -12.38 17.50
CA ALA A 424 15.87 -12.20 16.80
C ALA A 424 14.86 -11.46 17.68
N GLN A 425 14.05 -10.57 17.13
CA GLN A 425 13.00 -9.87 17.92
C GLN A 425 11.68 -10.66 17.92
N GLY A 426 10.88 -10.56 18.98
CA GLY A 426 9.57 -11.24 19.03
C GLY A 426 9.60 -12.77 18.96
N ASN A 427 8.65 -13.37 18.25
CA ASN A 427 8.45 -14.82 18.15
C ASN A 427 8.85 -15.39 16.77
N TYR A 428 9.36 -14.56 15.87
CA TYR A 428 9.60 -14.90 14.47
C TYR A 428 11.04 -14.57 14.08
N VAL A 429 11.50 -15.17 12.98
CA VAL A 429 12.79 -14.85 12.35
C VAL A 429 12.51 -14.49 10.90
N LEU A 430 12.87 -13.25 10.53
CA LEU A 430 12.80 -12.75 9.17
C LEU A 430 14.10 -13.05 8.41
N ASN A 431 13.97 -13.83 7.35
CA ASN A 431 15.05 -14.12 6.41
C ASN A 431 14.79 -13.44 5.06
N PHE A 432 15.81 -12.84 4.47
CA PHE A 432 15.76 -12.33 3.10
C PHE A 432 16.52 -13.26 2.16
N GLY A 433 15.77 -14.20 1.57
CA GLY A 433 16.29 -15.07 0.52
C GLY A 433 16.55 -14.27 -0.75
N ARG A 434 17.77 -14.33 -1.30
CA ARG A 434 18.07 -13.68 -2.57
C ARG A 434 17.30 -14.38 -3.69
N ARG A 435 16.76 -13.59 -4.61
CA ARG A 435 16.02 -14.04 -5.78
C ARG A 435 16.52 -13.36 -7.04
N HIS A 436 16.17 -13.97 -8.17
CA HIS A 436 16.46 -13.52 -9.50
C HIS A 436 15.21 -13.03 -10.19
N LEU A 437 15.39 -12.29 -11.28
CA LEU A 437 14.26 -11.82 -12.08
C LEU A 437 13.44 -13.00 -12.65
N ASP A 438 14.09 -14.14 -12.91
CA ASP A 438 13.42 -15.35 -13.38
C ASP A 438 12.45 -15.94 -12.35
N ASP A 439 12.76 -15.86 -11.06
CA ASP A 439 11.83 -16.29 -9.99
C ASP A 439 10.54 -15.44 -10.04
N ILE A 440 10.65 -14.14 -10.32
CA ILE A 440 9.49 -13.26 -10.48
C ILE A 440 8.72 -13.62 -11.75
N ARG A 441 9.39 -13.98 -12.86
CA ARG A 441 8.74 -14.44 -14.09
C ARG A 441 7.92 -15.71 -13.87
N GLU A 442 8.40 -16.63 -13.03
CA GLU A 442 7.67 -17.84 -12.65
C GLU A 442 6.39 -17.55 -11.84
N ILE A 443 6.40 -16.49 -11.02
CA ILE A 443 5.22 -16.02 -10.30
C ILE A 443 4.24 -15.33 -11.25
N VAL A 444 4.73 -14.39 -12.06
CA VAL A 444 3.90 -13.52 -12.91
C VAL A 444 3.29 -14.29 -14.09
N GLN A 445 4.04 -15.24 -14.66
CA GLN A 445 3.64 -16.08 -15.80
C GLN A 445 3.07 -15.26 -16.97
N GLN A 446 3.78 -14.20 -17.36
CA GLN A 446 3.36 -13.31 -18.42
C GLN A 446 3.15 -14.06 -19.74
N LYS A 447 2.06 -13.72 -20.45
CA LYS A 447 1.75 -14.24 -21.78
C LYS A 447 1.75 -13.11 -22.79
N PRO A 448 2.70 -13.06 -23.76
CA PRO A 448 2.78 -11.99 -24.76
C PRO A 448 1.50 -11.79 -25.58
N GLU A 449 0.75 -12.86 -25.82
CA GLU A 449 -0.55 -12.76 -26.50
C GLU A 449 -1.58 -11.97 -25.68
N ASP A 450 -1.58 -12.12 -24.35
CA ASP A 450 -2.53 -11.43 -23.48
C ASP A 450 -2.22 -9.92 -23.46
N ASP A 451 -0.94 -9.54 -23.50
CA ASP A 451 -0.54 -8.13 -23.65
C ASP A 451 -1.09 -7.52 -24.95
N ARG A 452 -1.09 -8.29 -26.05
CA ARG A 452 -1.67 -7.83 -27.32
C ARG A 452 -3.18 -7.67 -27.24
N ARG A 453 -3.87 -8.57 -26.53
CA ARG A 453 -5.32 -8.45 -26.26
C ARG A 453 -5.61 -7.18 -25.46
N PHE A 454 -4.85 -6.91 -24.40
CA PHE A 454 -5.02 -5.71 -23.60
C PHE A 454 -4.63 -4.42 -24.34
N ALA A 455 -3.61 -4.44 -25.20
CA ALA A 455 -3.34 -3.30 -26.06
C ALA A 455 -4.48 -3.01 -27.04
N ALA A 456 -5.16 -4.05 -27.56
CA ALA A 456 -6.36 -3.85 -28.38
C ALA A 456 -7.49 -3.20 -27.56
N VAL A 457 -7.70 -3.64 -26.32
CA VAL A 457 -8.63 -3.01 -25.37
C VAL A 457 -8.29 -1.54 -25.17
N ALA A 458 -7.01 -1.19 -24.94
CA ALA A 458 -6.58 0.18 -24.73
C ALA A 458 -6.92 1.08 -25.92
N ARG A 459 -6.65 0.62 -27.16
CA ARG A 459 -7.00 1.35 -28.39
C ARG A 459 -8.49 1.51 -28.59
N ILE A 460 -9.26 0.45 -28.39
CA ILE A 460 -10.73 0.49 -28.51
C ILE A 460 -11.33 1.39 -27.44
N SER A 461 -10.79 1.38 -26.23
CA SER A 461 -11.17 2.29 -25.15
C SER A 461 -10.96 3.75 -25.52
N GLU A 462 -9.81 4.11 -26.10
CA GLU A 462 -9.53 5.47 -26.59
C GLU A 462 -10.57 5.91 -27.64
N ILE A 463 -10.90 5.02 -28.59
CA ILE A 463 -11.91 5.27 -29.62
C ILE A 463 -13.28 5.50 -28.99
N ASN A 464 -13.75 4.58 -28.14
CA ASN A 464 -15.08 4.66 -27.53
C ASN A 464 -15.23 5.88 -26.63
N LEU A 465 -14.19 6.22 -25.86
CA LEU A 465 -14.16 7.44 -25.06
C LEU A 465 -14.26 8.69 -25.95
N GLY A 466 -13.54 8.72 -27.06
CA GLY A 466 -13.61 9.80 -28.05
C GLY A 466 -15.00 9.96 -28.66
N LEU A 467 -15.64 8.85 -29.03
CA LEU A 467 -17.01 8.83 -29.55
C LEU A 467 -18.02 9.33 -28.51
N TYR A 468 -17.94 8.83 -27.28
CA TYR A 468 -18.79 9.27 -26.18
C TYR A 468 -18.67 10.79 -25.95
N ARG A 469 -17.44 11.30 -25.82
CA ARG A 469 -17.18 12.74 -25.59
C ARG A 469 -17.69 13.62 -26.72
N SER A 470 -17.56 13.17 -27.96
CA SER A 470 -17.92 13.96 -29.14
C SER A 470 -19.43 13.98 -29.39
N PHE A 471 -20.11 12.84 -29.20
CA PHE A 471 -21.48 12.66 -29.67
C PHE A 471 -22.53 12.52 -28.57
N VAL A 472 -22.17 12.04 -27.38
CA VAL A 472 -23.14 11.70 -26.32
C VAL A 472 -23.02 12.63 -25.12
N GLN A 473 -21.79 12.88 -24.66
CA GLN A 473 -21.51 13.69 -23.47
C GLN A 473 -22.17 15.07 -23.46
N PRO A 474 -22.22 15.86 -24.56
CA PRO A 474 -22.88 17.16 -24.56
C PRO A 474 -24.36 17.07 -24.17
N TRP A 475 -25.06 16.03 -24.62
CA TRP A 475 -26.47 15.79 -24.29
C TRP A 475 -26.63 15.38 -22.84
N VAL A 476 -25.78 14.47 -22.34
CA VAL A 476 -25.82 14.04 -20.94
C VAL A 476 -25.60 15.24 -20.01
N ARG A 477 -24.57 16.05 -20.25
CA ARG A 477 -24.27 17.24 -19.44
C ARG A 477 -25.36 18.31 -19.53
N HIS A 478 -26.13 18.34 -20.61
CA HIS A 478 -27.26 19.25 -20.74
C HIS A 478 -28.47 18.81 -19.91
N VAL A 479 -28.72 17.50 -19.80
CA VAL A 479 -29.85 16.93 -19.04
C VAL A 479 -29.55 16.86 -17.54
N ILE A 480 -28.30 16.57 -17.17
CA ILE A 480 -27.90 16.38 -15.77
C ILE A 480 -27.67 17.73 -15.09
N SER A 481 -28.58 18.08 -14.18
CA SER A 481 -28.45 19.20 -13.25
C SER A 481 -28.02 18.71 -11.86
N THR A 482 -27.54 19.62 -11.01
CA THR A 482 -27.12 19.28 -9.63
C THR A 482 -28.20 18.54 -8.84
N PRO A 483 -29.49 18.95 -8.83
CA PRO A 483 -30.52 18.21 -8.10
C PRO A 483 -30.76 16.79 -8.64
N VAL A 484 -30.61 16.58 -9.95
CA VAL A 484 -30.74 15.26 -10.57
C VAL A 484 -29.58 14.36 -10.16
N ALA A 485 -28.35 14.87 -10.20
CA ALA A 485 -27.16 14.15 -9.73
C ALA A 485 -27.30 13.73 -8.25
N GLU A 486 -27.67 14.65 -7.37
CA GLU A 486 -27.89 14.37 -5.94
C GLU A 486 -28.99 13.32 -5.70
N LEU A 487 -30.06 13.36 -6.51
CA LEU A 487 -31.11 12.33 -6.45
C LEU A 487 -30.56 10.96 -6.88
N MET A 488 -29.77 10.90 -7.96
CA MET A 488 -29.15 9.66 -8.43
C MET A 488 -28.18 9.07 -7.39
N GLN A 489 -27.39 9.92 -6.71
CA GLN A 489 -26.51 9.48 -5.61
C GLN A 489 -27.29 8.82 -4.48
N ARG A 490 -28.42 9.43 -4.05
CA ARG A 490 -29.29 8.90 -2.98
C ARG A 490 -29.99 7.61 -3.39
N LEU A 491 -30.39 7.51 -4.66
CA LEU A 491 -31.03 6.32 -5.22
C LEU A 491 -30.03 5.21 -5.60
N HIS A 492 -28.73 5.43 -5.44
CA HIS A 492 -27.73 4.41 -5.71
C HIS A 492 -28.02 3.18 -4.83
N PRO A 493 -28.09 1.95 -5.38
CA PRO A 493 -28.47 0.74 -4.63
C PRO A 493 -27.64 0.52 -3.37
N MET A 494 -26.32 0.77 -3.48
CA MET A 494 -25.39 0.70 -2.35
C MET A 494 -25.69 1.67 -1.21
N ARG A 495 -26.28 2.84 -1.44
CA ARG A 495 -26.68 3.77 -0.36
C ARG A 495 -28.06 3.44 0.18
N LEU A 496 -28.99 3.08 -0.71
CA LEU A 496 -30.34 2.66 -0.32
C LEU A 496 -30.31 1.51 0.68
N SER A 497 -29.40 0.55 0.53
CA SER A 497 -29.25 -0.56 1.48
C SER A 497 -28.94 -0.11 2.92
N TYR A 498 -28.30 1.06 3.11
CA TYR A 498 -28.04 1.64 4.42
C TYR A 498 -29.15 2.61 4.87
N GLU A 499 -29.77 3.34 3.95
CA GLU A 499 -30.74 4.38 4.30
C GLU A 499 -32.15 3.85 4.60
N LEU A 500 -32.59 2.80 3.88
CA LEU A 500 -33.98 2.33 3.91
C LEU A 500 -34.43 1.80 5.28
N PHE A 501 -33.50 1.26 6.08
CA PHE A 501 -33.82 0.63 7.37
C PHE A 501 -33.10 1.36 8.51
N SER A 502 -33.77 2.35 9.09
CA SER A 502 -33.27 3.23 10.16
C SER A 502 -34.44 3.80 10.97
N ASP A 503 -34.17 4.49 12.08
CA ASP A 503 -35.21 5.15 12.90
C ASP A 503 -35.96 6.27 12.19
N ARG A 504 -35.45 6.74 11.05
CA ARG A 504 -36.17 7.68 10.18
C ARG A 504 -37.31 7.01 9.42
N ASN A 505 -37.29 5.67 9.29
CA ASN A 505 -38.36 4.90 8.69
C ASN A 505 -39.36 4.48 9.79
N PRO A 506 -40.61 4.98 9.79
CA PRO A 506 -41.61 4.62 10.79
C PRO A 506 -41.84 3.12 10.94
N VAL A 507 -41.63 2.34 9.86
CA VAL A 507 -41.76 0.88 9.86
C VAL A 507 -40.71 0.19 10.74
N ALA A 508 -39.55 0.81 10.95
CA ALA A 508 -38.48 0.27 11.79
C ALA A 508 -38.59 0.66 13.26
N SER A 509 -39.41 1.66 13.60
CA SER A 509 -39.61 2.14 14.98
C SER A 509 -40.02 1.07 16.01
N PRO A 510 -40.87 0.06 15.71
CA PRO A 510 -41.22 -0.96 16.70
C PRO A 510 -40.13 -2.01 16.92
N VAL A 511 -39.09 -2.06 16.08
CA VAL A 511 -38.07 -3.12 16.10
C VAL A 511 -37.19 -3.03 17.34
N ALA A 512 -36.78 -1.82 17.74
CA ALA A 512 -35.92 -1.61 18.90
C ALA A 512 -36.53 -2.14 20.22
N PRO A 513 -37.75 -1.73 20.63
CA PRO A 513 -38.35 -2.23 21.87
C PRO A 513 -38.67 -3.73 21.80
N LEU A 514 -39.05 -4.25 20.62
CA LEU A 514 -39.25 -5.69 20.44
C LEU A 514 -37.94 -6.47 20.57
N ALA A 515 -36.83 -5.94 20.05
CA ALA A 515 -35.51 -6.54 20.18
C ALA A 515 -35.03 -6.56 21.62
N GLU A 516 -35.30 -5.53 22.42
CA GLU A 516 -35.04 -5.54 23.87
C GLU A 516 -35.80 -6.67 24.57
N GLN A 517 -37.11 -6.80 24.33
CA GLN A 517 -37.92 -7.89 24.88
C GLN A 517 -37.41 -9.27 24.45
N VAL A 518 -36.99 -9.41 23.19
CA VAL A 518 -36.40 -10.65 22.67
C VAL A 518 -35.06 -10.96 23.33
N ARG A 519 -34.22 -9.96 23.62
CA ARG A 519 -32.96 -10.17 24.37
C ARG A 519 -33.21 -10.65 25.79
N GLU A 520 -34.20 -10.08 26.48
CA GLU A 520 -34.58 -10.48 27.84
C GLU A 520 -35.19 -11.89 27.90
N SER A 521 -35.91 -12.30 26.85
CA SER A 521 -36.61 -13.58 26.75
C SER A 521 -35.98 -14.55 25.74
N ARG A 522 -34.69 -14.39 25.45
CA ARG A 522 -33.98 -15.15 24.43
C ARG A 522 -34.03 -16.65 24.74
N GLN A 523 -34.51 -17.45 23.77
CA GLN A 523 -34.62 -18.90 23.82
C GLN A 523 -33.89 -19.53 22.62
N PRO A 524 -32.57 -19.74 22.71
CA PRO A 524 -31.82 -20.39 21.64
C PRO A 524 -32.25 -21.84 21.47
N VAL A 525 -32.48 -22.25 20.22
CA VAL A 525 -32.79 -23.65 19.91
C VAL A 525 -31.56 -24.54 20.10
N SER A 526 -31.75 -25.81 20.45
CA SER A 526 -30.67 -26.79 20.55
C SER A 526 -29.87 -26.90 19.24
N PRO A 527 -28.52 -26.99 19.28
CA PRO A 527 -27.69 -27.19 18.09
C PRO A 527 -28.06 -28.44 17.27
N ASP A 528 -28.61 -29.46 17.93
CA ASP A 528 -29.00 -30.75 17.34
C ASP A 528 -30.44 -30.76 16.80
N ASN A 529 -31.14 -29.62 16.84
CA ASN A 529 -32.51 -29.52 16.33
C ASN A 529 -32.53 -29.74 14.80
N PRO A 530 -33.36 -30.67 14.28
CA PRO A 530 -33.35 -31.03 12.85
C PRO A 530 -33.68 -29.87 11.91
N PHE A 531 -34.50 -28.90 12.33
CA PHE A 531 -34.84 -27.73 11.52
C PHE A 531 -33.70 -26.73 11.44
N LEU A 532 -32.93 -26.55 12.53
CA LEU A 532 -31.71 -25.74 12.50
C LEU A 532 -30.64 -26.37 11.61
N VAL A 533 -30.50 -27.70 11.66
CA VAL A 533 -29.60 -28.44 10.76
C VAL A 533 -30.03 -28.27 9.31
N ALA A 534 -31.32 -28.42 9.01
CA ALA A 534 -31.86 -28.19 7.67
C ALA A 534 -31.66 -26.75 7.17
N GLU A 535 -31.81 -25.74 8.04
CA GLU A 535 -31.51 -24.33 7.73
C GLU A 535 -30.03 -24.16 7.32
N LYS A 536 -29.10 -24.70 8.11
CA LYS A 536 -27.66 -24.64 7.82
C LYS A 536 -27.32 -25.33 6.50
N MET A 537 -27.92 -26.50 6.25
CA MET A 537 -27.77 -27.20 4.96
C MET A 537 -28.31 -26.35 3.80
N GLY A 538 -29.49 -25.75 3.95
CA GLY A 538 -30.07 -24.85 2.94
C GLY A 538 -29.17 -23.65 2.67
N SER A 539 -28.61 -23.04 3.71
CA SER A 539 -27.64 -21.96 3.57
C SER A 539 -26.39 -22.40 2.80
N HIS A 540 -25.82 -23.57 3.13
CA HIS A 540 -24.66 -24.11 2.40
C HIS A 540 -24.96 -24.43 0.94
N VAL A 541 -26.17 -24.89 0.62
CA VAL A 541 -26.61 -25.11 -0.77
C VAL A 541 -26.70 -23.80 -1.53
N LEU A 542 -27.26 -22.74 -0.93
CA LEU A 542 -27.34 -21.42 -1.54
C LEU A 542 -25.95 -20.81 -1.76
N GLU A 543 -25.09 -20.86 -0.75
CA GLU A 543 -23.69 -20.43 -0.83
C GLU A 543 -22.95 -21.17 -1.94
N SER A 544 -23.01 -22.51 -1.95
CA SER A 544 -22.38 -23.34 -2.98
C SER A 544 -22.94 -23.05 -4.39
N GLY A 545 -24.24 -22.80 -4.51
CA GLY A 545 -24.88 -22.42 -5.77
C GLY A 545 -24.38 -21.08 -6.31
N LEU A 546 -24.22 -20.08 -5.43
CA LEU A 546 -23.65 -18.77 -5.78
C LEU A 546 -22.16 -18.88 -6.13
N ASP A 547 -21.40 -19.73 -5.45
CA ASP A 547 -19.99 -20.00 -5.78
C ASP A 547 -19.85 -20.66 -7.15
N ILE A 548 -20.70 -21.64 -7.46
CA ILE A 548 -20.73 -22.28 -8.79
C ILE A 548 -21.09 -21.26 -9.87
N TRP A 549 -22.11 -20.42 -9.63
CA TRP A 549 -22.48 -19.35 -10.56
C TRP A 549 -21.33 -18.39 -10.80
N THR A 550 -20.63 -17.99 -9.73
CA THR A 550 -19.46 -17.09 -9.80
C THR A 550 -18.38 -17.69 -10.68
N LYS A 551 -18.03 -18.96 -10.49
CA LYS A 551 -17.03 -19.66 -11.33
C LYS A 551 -17.45 -19.72 -12.80
N LEU A 552 -18.71 -20.06 -13.09
CA LEU A 552 -19.22 -20.13 -14.46
C LEU A 552 -19.22 -18.75 -15.14
N ARG A 553 -19.64 -17.71 -14.42
CA ARG A 553 -19.60 -16.32 -14.88
C ARG A 553 -18.16 -15.90 -15.19
N ASP A 554 -17.24 -16.20 -14.29
CA ASP A 554 -15.84 -15.80 -14.37
C ASP A 554 -15.14 -16.49 -15.57
N ASP A 555 -15.39 -17.78 -15.77
CA ASP A 555 -14.95 -18.54 -16.95
C ASP A 555 -15.53 -17.96 -18.25
N TRP A 556 -16.81 -17.60 -18.24
CA TRP A 556 -17.47 -17.01 -19.41
C TRP A 556 -16.87 -15.64 -19.76
N VAL A 557 -16.66 -14.79 -18.76
CA VAL A 557 -16.00 -13.48 -18.89
C VAL A 557 -14.63 -13.63 -19.54
N GLU A 558 -13.78 -14.53 -19.03
CA GLU A 558 -12.46 -14.77 -19.60
C GLU A 558 -12.54 -15.29 -21.05
N ARG A 559 -13.40 -16.28 -21.32
CA ARG A 559 -13.53 -16.85 -22.67
C ARG A 559 -14.00 -15.82 -23.69
N VAL A 560 -14.99 -15.00 -23.35
CA VAL A 560 -15.48 -13.92 -24.22
C VAL A 560 -14.36 -12.90 -24.47
N PHE A 561 -13.64 -12.50 -23.43
CA PHE A 561 -12.50 -11.60 -23.57
C PHE A 561 -11.45 -12.16 -24.53
N MET A 562 -11.04 -13.42 -24.33
CA MET A 562 -10.04 -14.08 -25.16
C MET A 562 -10.49 -14.24 -26.60
N ALA A 563 -11.77 -14.53 -26.85
CA ALA A 563 -12.33 -14.68 -28.19
C ALA A 563 -12.44 -13.34 -28.93
N VAL A 564 -12.94 -12.29 -28.26
CA VAL A 564 -13.13 -10.97 -28.87
C VAL A 564 -11.79 -10.31 -29.13
N TYR A 565 -10.95 -10.13 -28.10
CA TYR A 565 -9.69 -9.39 -28.24
C TYR A 565 -8.54 -10.25 -28.79
N GLY A 566 -8.70 -11.57 -28.82
CA GLY A 566 -7.82 -12.49 -29.54
C GLY A 566 -8.12 -12.61 -31.04
N SER A 567 -9.25 -12.06 -31.50
CA SER A 567 -9.61 -12.07 -32.92
C SER A 567 -8.66 -11.18 -33.74
N PRO A 568 -8.08 -11.69 -34.85
CA PRO A 568 -7.27 -10.88 -35.75
C PRO A 568 -8.01 -9.63 -36.24
N LEU A 569 -9.30 -9.75 -36.57
CA LEU A 569 -10.12 -8.62 -37.02
C LEU A 569 -10.17 -7.50 -35.97
N VAL A 570 -10.35 -7.84 -34.69
CA VAL A 570 -10.44 -6.84 -33.62
C VAL A 570 -9.07 -6.19 -33.39
N GLN A 571 -7.99 -6.96 -33.46
CA GLN A 571 -6.62 -6.43 -33.36
C GLN A 571 -6.26 -5.54 -34.56
N ASP A 572 -6.67 -5.90 -35.77
CA ASP A 572 -6.49 -5.12 -36.99
C ASP A 572 -7.27 -3.79 -36.90
N LEU A 573 -8.54 -3.83 -36.45
CA LEU A 573 -9.36 -2.63 -36.21
C LEU A 573 -8.76 -1.73 -35.11
N ALA A 574 -8.10 -2.32 -34.12
CA ALA A 574 -7.37 -1.59 -33.09
C ALA A 574 -6.01 -1.03 -33.59
N GLY A 575 -5.64 -1.28 -34.84
CA GLY A 575 -4.37 -0.82 -35.43
C GLY A 575 -3.14 -1.61 -34.97
N LEU A 576 -3.33 -2.82 -34.45
CA LEU A 576 -2.26 -3.76 -34.06
C LEU A 576 -2.01 -4.85 -35.11
N GLY A 577 -2.79 -4.85 -36.18
CA GLY A 577 -2.67 -5.76 -37.31
C GLY A 577 -1.37 -5.62 -38.07
N GLY A 578 -0.67 -6.74 -38.30
CA GLY A 578 0.57 -6.78 -39.08
C GLY A 578 1.85 -6.34 -38.36
N ASP A 579 1.75 -5.74 -37.16
CA ASP A 579 2.90 -5.45 -36.30
C ASP A 579 3.21 -6.67 -35.41
N THR A 580 4.35 -7.32 -35.62
CA THR A 580 4.83 -8.44 -34.79
C THR A 580 5.70 -7.98 -33.63
N SER A 581 5.92 -6.68 -33.47
CA SER A 581 6.73 -6.13 -32.38
C SER A 581 6.12 -6.47 -31.01
N PRO A 582 6.96 -6.64 -29.98
CA PRO A 582 6.49 -6.74 -28.61
C PRO A 582 5.68 -5.51 -28.22
N ILE A 583 4.52 -5.74 -27.62
CA ILE A 583 3.62 -4.66 -27.15
C ILE A 583 4.22 -3.94 -25.95
N ARG A 584 4.77 -4.70 -24.99
CA ARG A 584 5.48 -4.11 -23.86
C ARG A 584 6.80 -3.53 -24.34
N LYS A 585 6.97 -2.23 -24.15
CA LYS A 585 8.24 -1.52 -24.38
C LYS A 585 8.98 -1.46 -23.05
N HIS A 586 10.14 -2.09 -22.98
CA HIS A 586 10.99 -1.99 -21.79
C HIS A 586 11.66 -0.61 -21.74
N PRO A 587 11.50 0.17 -20.66
CA PRO A 587 12.19 1.45 -20.53
C PRO A 587 13.73 1.33 -20.49
N GLY A 588 14.26 0.11 -20.24
CA GLY A 588 15.69 -0.23 -20.15
C GLY A 588 16.48 -0.11 -21.47
N ILE A 589 15.83 -0.15 -22.63
CA ILE A 589 16.57 -0.15 -23.92
C ILE A 589 16.91 1.23 -24.47
N SER A 590 16.52 2.31 -23.78
CA SER A 590 16.75 3.68 -24.24
C SER A 590 18.25 4.04 -24.33
N PRO A 591 18.69 4.80 -25.35
CA PRO A 591 20.08 5.25 -25.46
C PRO A 591 20.57 5.99 -24.22
N GLU A 592 19.72 6.81 -23.62
CA GLU A 592 20.02 7.58 -22.41
C GLU A 592 20.31 6.65 -21.22
N HIS A 593 19.58 5.53 -21.10
CA HIS A 593 19.84 4.55 -20.06
C HIS A 593 21.17 3.84 -20.26
N ARG A 594 21.51 3.44 -21.50
CA ARG A 594 22.81 2.80 -21.79
C ARG A 594 23.99 3.72 -21.47
N GLU A 595 23.86 5.01 -21.79
CA GLU A 595 24.87 6.02 -21.45
C GLU A 595 25.00 6.20 -19.93
N PHE A 596 23.88 6.26 -19.21
CA PHE A 596 23.88 6.30 -17.74
C PHE A 596 24.60 5.09 -17.12
N MET A 597 24.30 3.89 -17.62
CA MET A 597 24.93 2.64 -17.18
C MET A 597 26.44 2.64 -17.41
N ALA A 598 26.87 3.06 -18.61
CA ALA A 598 28.29 3.15 -18.94
C ALA A 598 29.02 4.16 -18.05
N GLN A 599 28.43 5.33 -17.82
CA GLN A 599 29.02 6.35 -16.97
C GLN A 599 29.13 5.89 -15.51
N ARG A 600 28.11 5.22 -14.98
CA ARG A 600 28.11 4.68 -13.62
C ARG A 600 29.16 3.57 -13.46
N ALA A 601 29.35 2.72 -14.47
CA ALA A 601 30.40 1.72 -14.46
C ALA A 601 31.81 2.34 -14.41
N ILE A 602 32.06 3.43 -15.15
CA ILE A 602 33.33 4.16 -15.12
C ILE A 602 33.58 4.76 -13.73
N GLU A 603 32.57 5.42 -13.15
CA GLU A 603 32.66 6.01 -11.81
C GLU A 603 33.02 4.96 -10.75
N LEU A 604 32.30 3.83 -10.72
CA LEU A 604 32.53 2.75 -9.77
C LEU A 604 33.92 2.12 -9.91
N ARG A 605 34.42 1.94 -11.15
CA ARG A 605 35.80 1.48 -11.39
C ARG A 605 36.82 2.46 -10.81
N GLY A 606 36.59 3.77 -10.93
CA GLY A 606 37.46 4.79 -10.34
C GLY A 606 37.49 4.79 -8.81
N LEU A 607 36.44 4.28 -8.16
CA LEU A 607 36.31 4.23 -6.70
C LEU A 607 36.85 2.93 -6.07
N MET A 608 37.28 1.95 -6.88
CA MET A 608 37.72 0.62 -6.41
C MET A 608 38.81 0.65 -5.32
N GLU A 609 39.75 1.60 -5.37
CA GLU A 609 40.83 1.73 -4.37
C GLU A 609 40.58 2.81 -3.30
N THR A 610 39.39 3.41 -3.28
CA THR A 610 39.02 4.46 -2.33
C THR A 610 38.42 3.86 -1.06
N GLY A 611 38.82 4.36 0.12
CA GLY A 611 38.36 3.87 1.43
C GLY A 611 39.48 3.32 2.32
N GLY A 612 39.13 2.46 3.27
CA GLY A 612 40.06 1.79 4.17
C GLY A 612 39.50 0.47 4.72
N LEU A 613 39.79 0.16 5.99
CA LEU A 613 39.37 -1.09 6.63
C LEU A 613 37.87 -1.35 6.53
N ARG A 614 37.04 -0.31 6.68
CA ARG A 614 35.57 -0.45 6.61
C ARG A 614 35.11 -0.96 5.26
N GLU A 615 35.53 -0.32 4.18
CA GLU A 615 35.16 -0.70 2.81
C GLU A 615 35.69 -2.11 2.48
N ALA A 616 36.89 -2.45 2.95
CA ALA A 616 37.45 -3.80 2.85
C ALA A 616 36.57 -4.84 3.56
N CYS A 617 36.17 -4.57 4.80
CA CYS A 617 35.28 -5.46 5.56
C CYS A 617 33.93 -5.63 4.85
N LEU A 618 33.33 -4.53 4.38
CA LEU A 618 32.04 -4.58 3.68
C LEU A 618 32.10 -5.41 2.40
N ARG A 619 33.16 -5.27 1.58
CA ARG A 619 33.34 -6.10 0.37
C ARG A 619 33.38 -7.59 0.69
N LEU A 620 34.09 -7.96 1.74
CA LEU A 620 34.27 -9.36 2.11
C LEU A 620 33.04 -9.94 2.82
N LEU A 621 32.31 -9.15 3.61
CA LEU A 621 30.97 -9.50 4.07
C LEU A 621 30.03 -9.77 2.89
N ILE A 622 29.98 -8.88 1.91
CA ILE A 622 29.18 -9.06 0.70
C ILE A 622 29.61 -10.30 -0.09
N TYR A 623 30.92 -10.58 -0.17
CA TYR A 623 31.47 -11.76 -0.84
C TYR A 623 30.99 -13.07 -0.21
N VAL A 624 31.03 -13.17 1.13
CA VAL A 624 30.58 -14.35 1.88
C VAL A 624 29.05 -14.47 1.85
N SER A 625 28.33 -13.39 2.15
CA SER A 625 26.85 -13.38 2.13
C SER A 625 26.28 -13.70 0.75
N ALA A 626 26.97 -13.30 -0.34
CA ALA A 626 26.56 -13.66 -1.69
C ALA A 626 26.68 -15.17 -2.00
N ALA A 627 27.54 -15.92 -1.30
CA ALA A 627 27.57 -17.38 -1.39
C ALA A 627 26.49 -18.03 -0.53
N GLN A 628 26.09 -17.38 0.57
CA GLN A 628 25.08 -17.90 1.49
C GLN A 628 23.67 -17.87 0.88
N GLY A 629 23.42 -17.00 -0.11
CA GLY A 629 22.13 -16.94 -0.82
C GLY A 629 21.06 -16.09 -0.12
N GLY A 630 21.41 -15.36 0.94
CA GLY A 630 20.48 -14.49 1.67
C GLY A 630 21.13 -13.78 2.85
N ILE A 631 20.39 -12.87 3.48
CA ILE A 631 20.78 -12.18 4.71
C ILE A 631 19.64 -12.34 5.72
N ASP A 632 20.01 -12.65 6.96
CA ASP A 632 19.08 -12.93 8.06
C ASP A 632 19.16 -11.83 9.14
N GLU A 633 18.05 -11.60 9.84
CA GLU A 633 17.91 -10.58 10.88
C GLU A 633 18.94 -10.66 11.99
N ARG A 634 19.38 -11.87 12.34
CA ARG A 634 20.36 -12.09 13.42
C ARG A 634 21.71 -11.49 13.09
N SER A 635 22.19 -11.70 11.86
CA SER A 635 23.44 -11.11 11.37
C SER A 635 23.36 -9.59 11.34
N PHE A 636 22.21 -9.02 10.96
CA PHE A 636 22.02 -7.57 10.96
C PHE A 636 21.94 -6.98 12.37
N ASN A 637 21.20 -7.61 13.28
CA ASN A 637 21.10 -7.14 14.67
C ASN A 637 22.45 -7.18 15.37
N LEU A 638 23.34 -8.12 15.01
CA LEU A 638 24.72 -8.10 15.46
C LEU A 638 25.50 -6.90 14.89
N ILE A 639 25.40 -6.62 13.59
CA ILE A 639 26.00 -5.40 12.98
C ILE A 639 25.51 -4.13 13.71
N ARG A 640 24.21 -4.04 14.02
CA ARG A 640 23.61 -2.92 14.75
C ARG A 640 24.18 -2.79 16.16
N ARG A 641 24.27 -3.90 16.92
CA ARG A 641 24.87 -3.93 18.27
C ARG A 641 26.33 -3.47 18.24
N MET A 642 27.10 -3.92 17.24
CA MET A 642 28.51 -3.55 17.09
C MET A 642 28.71 -2.10 16.68
N ARG A 643 27.78 -1.53 15.89
CA ARG A 643 27.77 -0.10 15.54
C ARG A 643 27.46 0.79 16.75
N ALA A 644 26.55 0.36 17.63
CA ALA A 644 26.18 1.13 18.82
C ALA A 644 27.31 1.26 19.86
N GLY A 645 28.33 0.39 19.81
CA GLY A 645 29.45 0.37 20.77
C GLY A 645 30.73 1.08 20.34
N LYS A 646 30.76 1.79 19.20
CA LYS A 646 31.97 2.46 18.67
C LYS A 646 31.78 3.99 18.61
N ASP A 647 32.76 4.77 19.06
CA ASP A 647 32.65 6.22 19.29
C ASP A 647 32.56 7.12 18.02
N ASN A 648 32.75 6.56 16.81
CA ASN A 648 32.70 7.29 15.53
C ASN A 648 31.66 6.67 14.57
N VAL A 649 30.37 6.81 14.91
CA VAL A 649 29.27 6.22 14.14
C VAL A 649 28.90 7.13 12.96
N LEU A 650 29.11 6.67 11.72
CA LEU A 650 28.49 7.29 10.53
C LEU A 650 26.97 7.38 10.71
N ALA A 651 26.31 8.39 10.15
CA ALA A 651 24.86 8.38 10.01
C ALA A 651 24.41 7.13 9.22
N LEU A 652 23.20 6.60 9.49
CA LEU A 652 22.71 5.37 8.85
C LEU A 652 22.65 5.52 7.33
N ASP A 653 22.24 6.70 6.86
CA ASP A 653 22.18 7.04 5.43
C ASP A 653 23.58 7.01 4.77
N GLU A 654 24.61 7.56 5.42
CA GLU A 654 25.98 7.52 4.90
C GLU A 654 26.53 6.09 4.88
N PHE A 655 26.23 5.30 5.91
CA PHE A 655 26.63 3.89 5.95
C PHE A 655 25.96 3.11 4.81
N LYS A 656 24.67 3.34 4.58
CA LYS A 656 23.89 2.73 3.49
C LYS A 656 24.48 3.07 2.12
N ASP A 657 24.85 4.32 1.88
CA ASP A 657 25.49 4.72 0.62
C ASP A 657 26.82 3.98 0.39
N VAL A 658 27.64 3.84 1.44
CA VAL A 658 28.89 3.08 1.36
C VAL A 658 28.63 1.59 1.07
N VAL A 659 27.68 0.95 1.78
CA VAL A 659 27.31 -0.46 1.54
C VAL A 659 26.85 -0.66 0.09
N ARG A 660 26.01 0.25 -0.42
CA ARG A 660 25.52 0.21 -1.80
C ARG A 660 26.65 0.33 -2.82
N ASP A 661 27.55 1.30 -2.65
CA ASP A 661 28.70 1.48 -3.54
C ASP A 661 29.63 0.26 -3.52
N GLN A 662 29.93 -0.30 -2.35
CA GLN A 662 30.75 -1.52 -2.26
C GLN A 662 30.06 -2.73 -2.91
N ALA A 663 28.75 -2.88 -2.74
CA ALA A 663 27.99 -3.94 -3.41
C ALA A 663 28.04 -3.79 -4.94
N LEU A 664 27.83 -2.58 -5.45
CA LEU A 664 27.89 -2.30 -6.89
C LEU A 664 29.29 -2.56 -7.47
N MET A 665 30.36 -2.19 -6.77
CA MET A 665 31.74 -2.48 -7.19
C MET A 665 32.01 -4.00 -7.26
N MET A 666 31.63 -4.74 -6.22
CA MET A 666 31.79 -6.19 -6.15
C MET A 666 31.03 -6.93 -7.26
N MET A 667 29.94 -6.34 -7.76
CA MET A 667 29.16 -6.89 -8.88
C MET A 667 29.73 -6.50 -10.24
N LEU A 668 30.20 -5.25 -10.37
CA LEU A 668 30.76 -4.75 -11.62
C LEU A 668 32.03 -5.48 -12.03
N ASP A 669 32.93 -5.71 -11.07
CA ASP A 669 34.19 -6.40 -11.28
C ASP A 669 34.66 -7.00 -9.94
N ARG A 670 34.18 -8.21 -9.63
CA ARG A 670 34.46 -8.90 -8.37
C ARG A 670 35.95 -9.09 -8.15
N GLU A 671 36.68 -9.50 -9.18
CA GLU A 671 38.11 -9.80 -9.08
C GLU A 671 38.91 -8.53 -8.81
N ALA A 672 38.64 -7.44 -9.54
CA ALA A 672 39.27 -6.16 -9.28
C ALA A 672 38.91 -5.60 -7.89
N ALA A 673 37.65 -5.74 -7.46
CA ALA A 673 37.21 -5.28 -6.15
C ALA A 673 37.90 -6.02 -5.00
N LEU A 674 38.05 -7.35 -5.12
CA LEU A 674 38.78 -8.19 -4.16
C LEU A 674 40.29 -7.89 -4.16
N ALA A 675 40.89 -7.68 -5.34
CA ALA A 675 42.30 -7.29 -5.44
C ALA A 675 42.55 -5.95 -4.75
N ALA A 676 41.67 -4.96 -4.96
CA ALA A 676 41.73 -3.66 -4.32
C ALA A 676 41.54 -3.73 -2.80
N THR A 677 40.88 -4.76 -2.26
CA THR A 677 40.74 -4.95 -0.81
C THR A 677 42.07 -5.05 -0.08
N ARG A 678 43.11 -5.64 -0.70
CA ARG A 678 44.47 -5.66 -0.12
C ARG A 678 45.03 -4.25 0.03
N VAL A 679 44.81 -3.38 -0.95
CA VAL A 679 45.21 -1.97 -0.90
C VAL A 679 44.47 -1.24 0.23
N LEU A 680 43.18 -1.50 0.41
CA LEU A 680 42.38 -0.88 1.47
C LEU A 680 42.84 -1.32 2.88
N LEU A 681 43.12 -2.61 3.07
CA LEU A 681 43.60 -3.15 4.35
C LEU A 681 45.00 -2.65 4.72
N SER A 682 45.87 -2.41 3.73
CA SER A 682 47.23 -1.89 3.96
C SER A 682 47.28 -0.50 4.65
N ARG A 683 46.14 0.20 4.70
CA ARG A 683 45.98 1.51 5.34
C ARG A 683 45.63 1.42 6.84
N ALA A 684 45.40 0.23 7.36
CA ALA A 684 45.01 -0.01 8.75
C ALA A 684 46.10 -0.72 9.56
N SER A 685 46.03 -0.62 10.89
CA SER A 685 46.98 -1.32 11.77
C SER A 685 46.68 -2.82 11.80
N ALA A 686 47.70 -3.66 12.06
CA ALA A 686 47.50 -5.10 12.18
C ALA A 686 46.48 -5.49 13.28
N ARG A 687 46.42 -4.69 14.36
CA ARG A 687 45.42 -4.86 15.43
C ARG A 687 44.00 -4.64 14.89
N ASP A 688 43.78 -3.57 14.14
CA ASP A 688 42.46 -3.22 13.62
C ASP A 688 42.01 -4.20 12.53
N ILE A 689 42.94 -4.69 11.70
CA ILE A 689 42.67 -5.73 10.69
C ILE A 689 42.17 -7.02 11.37
N ARG A 690 42.85 -7.50 12.42
CA ARG A 690 42.43 -8.70 13.16
C ARG A 690 41.10 -8.52 13.88
N ALA A 691 40.89 -7.37 14.51
CA ALA A 691 39.62 -7.05 15.16
C ALA A 691 38.48 -6.99 14.13
N GLY A 692 38.72 -6.37 12.97
CA GLY A 692 37.76 -6.31 11.87
C GLY A 692 37.41 -7.70 11.32
N PHE A 693 38.38 -8.62 11.23
CA PHE A 693 38.14 -10.01 10.85
C PHE A 693 37.23 -10.74 11.86
N GLN A 694 37.56 -10.68 13.16
CA GLN A 694 36.77 -11.31 14.22
C GLN A 694 35.33 -10.77 14.23
N ASP A 695 35.18 -9.47 14.05
CA ASP A 695 33.90 -8.80 13.96
C ASP A 695 33.05 -9.40 12.81
N MET A 696 33.64 -9.58 11.62
CA MET A 696 32.93 -10.13 10.46
C MET A 696 32.64 -11.63 10.59
N GLU A 697 33.58 -12.41 11.14
CA GLU A 697 33.41 -13.85 11.35
C GLU A 697 32.19 -14.11 12.25
N GLN A 698 32.02 -13.32 13.31
CA GLN A 698 30.83 -13.39 14.16
C GLN A 698 29.55 -13.02 13.40
N VAL A 699 29.58 -12.00 12.54
CA VAL A 699 28.42 -11.57 11.75
C VAL A 699 27.95 -12.65 10.77
N VAL A 700 28.87 -13.26 10.01
CA VAL A 700 28.51 -14.27 9.00
C VAL A 700 28.11 -15.61 9.62
N THR A 701 28.56 -15.91 10.85
CA THR A 701 28.21 -17.14 11.58
C THR A 701 27.00 -16.98 12.51
N ALA A 702 26.47 -15.77 12.70
CA ALA A 702 25.32 -15.51 13.57
C ALA A 702 23.99 -16.07 13.04
N GLY A 703 23.87 -16.25 11.72
CA GLY A 703 22.64 -16.61 11.02
C GLY A 703 22.46 -18.12 10.79
N LEU A 704 21.96 -18.46 9.61
CA LEU A 704 21.76 -19.85 9.17
C LEU A 704 23.10 -20.61 9.06
N PRO A 705 23.10 -21.95 9.19
CA PRO A 705 24.27 -22.77 8.91
C PRO A 705 24.87 -22.42 7.54
N MET A 706 26.19 -22.25 7.51
CA MET A 706 26.88 -21.83 6.30
C MET A 706 26.79 -22.90 5.21
N THR A 707 26.52 -22.49 3.98
CA THR A 707 26.67 -23.37 2.82
C THR A 707 28.15 -23.70 2.61
N GLU A 708 28.46 -24.80 1.93
CA GLU A 708 29.84 -25.18 1.60
C GLU A 708 30.58 -24.05 0.84
N ALA A 709 29.89 -23.42 -0.11
CA ALA A 709 30.42 -22.28 -0.86
C ALA A 709 30.69 -21.06 0.04
N ALA A 710 29.82 -20.77 1.01
CA ALA A 710 30.02 -19.68 1.96
C ALA A 710 31.18 -19.97 2.93
N GLY A 711 31.30 -21.22 3.38
CA GLY A 711 32.41 -21.68 4.20
C GLY A 711 33.75 -21.50 3.49
N GLN A 712 33.85 -21.90 2.22
CA GLN A 712 35.06 -21.69 1.42
C GLN A 712 35.41 -20.20 1.30
N ARG A 713 34.43 -19.33 1.02
CA ARG A 713 34.67 -17.88 0.93
C ARG A 713 35.07 -17.24 2.26
N LEU A 714 34.63 -17.78 3.38
CA LEU A 714 35.06 -17.34 4.71
C LEU A 714 36.52 -17.71 4.96
N GLU A 715 36.96 -18.88 4.52
CA GLU A 715 38.38 -19.24 4.59
C GLU A 715 39.24 -18.39 3.65
N ASP A 716 38.77 -18.10 2.43
CA ASP A 716 39.43 -17.13 1.53
C ASP A 716 39.59 -15.74 2.21
N MET A 717 38.55 -15.31 2.94
CA MET A 717 38.56 -14.07 3.72
C MET A 717 39.59 -14.14 4.86
N ARG A 718 39.65 -15.26 5.60
CA ARG A 718 40.62 -15.48 6.67
C ARG A 718 42.05 -15.36 6.16
N GLU A 719 42.38 -16.07 5.08
CA GLU A 719 43.71 -16.03 4.48
C GLU A 719 44.12 -14.61 4.06
N LEU A 720 43.19 -13.85 3.46
CA LEU A 720 43.43 -12.49 3.01
C LEU A 720 43.68 -11.53 4.18
N PHE A 721 42.91 -11.64 5.26
CA PHE A 721 43.10 -10.82 6.47
C PHE A 721 44.39 -11.17 7.22
N GLU A 722 44.72 -12.46 7.33
CA GLU A 722 45.98 -12.90 7.94
C GLU A 722 47.20 -12.42 7.17
N ALA A 723 47.17 -12.51 5.84
CA ALA A 723 48.24 -11.99 4.99
C ALA A 723 48.41 -10.47 5.17
N ALA A 724 47.30 -9.71 5.14
CA ALA A 724 47.34 -8.26 5.33
C ALA A 724 47.84 -7.86 6.73
N ALA A 725 47.43 -8.57 7.79
CA ALA A 725 47.91 -8.33 9.15
C ALA A 725 49.43 -8.58 9.28
N LYS A 726 49.95 -9.67 8.69
CA LYS A 726 51.39 -9.95 8.66
C LYS A 726 52.17 -8.88 7.89
N GLU A 727 51.64 -8.39 6.76
CA GLU A 727 52.27 -7.31 5.99
C GLU A 727 52.32 -5.98 6.78
N ALA A 728 51.26 -5.67 7.53
CA ALA A 728 51.21 -4.49 8.40
C ALA A 728 52.17 -4.60 9.60
N GLU A 729 52.36 -5.80 10.19
CA GLU A 729 53.34 -6.04 11.26
C GLU A 729 54.79 -5.94 10.77
N ASN A 730 55.06 -6.37 9.54
CA ASN A 730 56.40 -6.36 8.94
C ASN A 730 56.87 -4.98 8.45
N GLY A 731 56.13 -3.89 8.76
CA GLY A 731 56.52 -2.52 8.40
C GLY A 731 56.50 -2.21 6.89
N LYS A 732 55.94 -3.11 6.07
CA LYS A 732 55.68 -2.88 4.63
C LYS A 732 54.35 -2.17 4.40
N ALA A 733 53.79 -1.52 5.43
CA ALA A 733 52.67 -0.61 5.26
C ALA A 733 53.09 0.49 4.27
N ARG A 734 52.49 0.47 3.09
CA ARG A 734 52.75 1.48 2.05
C ARG A 734 52.37 2.82 2.67
N ALA A 735 53.34 3.73 2.83
CA ALA A 735 53.06 5.08 3.31
C ALA A 735 51.86 5.65 2.54
N PRO A 736 50.92 6.34 3.21
CA PRO A 736 49.73 6.85 2.55
C PRO A 736 50.20 7.68 1.36
N ALA A 737 49.77 7.31 0.15
CA ALA A 737 50.00 8.15 -1.01
C ALA A 737 49.45 9.53 -0.63
N ALA A 738 50.33 10.54 -0.63
CA ALA A 738 49.93 11.91 -0.37
C ALA A 738 48.77 12.22 -1.32
N THR A 739 47.55 12.29 -0.77
CA THR A 739 46.45 12.97 -1.43
C THR A 739 46.97 14.37 -1.68
N GLY A 740 47.30 14.66 -2.94
CA GLY A 740 47.66 15.99 -3.37
C GLY A 740 46.53 16.91 -2.93
N ALA A 741 46.78 17.71 -1.90
CA ALA A 741 45.95 18.82 -1.50
C ALA A 741 46.02 19.84 -2.64
N THR A 742 45.24 19.62 -3.70
CA THR A 742 44.69 20.73 -4.45
C THR A 742 43.54 21.24 -3.62
N ALA A 743 43.74 22.40 -3.02
CA ALA A 743 42.68 23.19 -2.42
C ALA A 743 41.66 23.54 -3.52
N ALA A 744 40.73 22.63 -3.78
CA ALA A 744 39.46 22.93 -4.41
C ALA A 744 38.43 22.96 -3.29
N GLN A 745 37.92 24.16 -3.04
CA GLN A 745 36.95 24.56 -2.04
C GLN A 745 35.98 23.45 -1.60
N ALA A 746 35.92 23.26 -0.28
CA ALA A 746 34.75 22.70 0.40
C ALA A 746 33.54 23.58 0.12
N GLY A 747 32.86 23.32 -1.00
CA GLY A 747 31.50 23.73 -1.24
C GLY A 747 30.58 22.75 -0.54
N ALA A 748 29.78 23.24 0.41
CA ALA A 748 28.64 22.55 0.96
C ALA A 748 27.92 21.77 -0.16
N ARG A 749 27.62 20.48 0.08
CA ARG A 749 26.67 19.71 -0.73
C ARG A 749 25.28 20.33 -0.57
N LYS A 750 25.05 21.47 -1.22
CA LYS A 750 23.74 21.84 -1.72
C LYS A 750 23.49 20.97 -2.94
N ALA A 751 22.36 20.27 -2.94
CA ALA A 751 21.79 19.70 -4.14
C ALA A 751 21.87 20.74 -5.27
N SER A 752 22.69 20.48 -6.29
CA SER A 752 22.61 21.23 -7.53
C SER A 752 21.58 20.56 -8.43
N PRO A 753 20.61 21.33 -8.95
CA PRO A 753 19.61 20.82 -9.89
C PRO A 753 20.33 20.45 -11.19
N ARG A 754 20.11 19.23 -11.67
CA ARG A 754 20.60 18.81 -12.98
C ARG A 754 19.93 19.71 -14.03
N ALA A 755 20.76 20.28 -14.90
CA ALA A 755 20.44 21.39 -15.78
C ALA A 755 19.14 21.24 -16.58
N ALA A 756 18.25 22.23 -16.42
CA ALA A 756 17.30 22.60 -17.45
C ALA A 756 18.06 22.93 -18.74
N ARG A 757 17.69 22.28 -19.84
CA ARG A 757 18.18 22.62 -21.19
C ARG A 757 17.90 24.11 -21.46
N PRO A 758 18.82 24.85 -22.10
CA PRO A 758 18.56 26.22 -22.48
C PRO A 758 17.41 26.27 -23.48
N ARG A 759 16.39 27.06 -23.13
CA ARG A 759 15.25 27.39 -23.97
C ARG A 759 15.77 28.16 -25.20
N LYS A 760 16.11 27.45 -26.28
CA LYS A 760 16.26 28.07 -27.59
C LYS A 760 14.88 28.59 -28.00
N VAL A 761 14.72 29.90 -27.94
CA VAL A 761 13.66 30.62 -28.63
C VAL A 761 13.86 30.34 -30.12
N ILE A 762 13.11 29.38 -30.65
CA ILE A 762 12.87 29.29 -32.08
C ILE A 762 11.87 30.40 -32.36
N ALA A 763 12.39 31.53 -32.83
CA ALA A 763 11.57 32.53 -33.50
C ALA A 763 10.89 31.82 -34.68
N SER A 764 9.58 31.59 -34.58
CA SER A 764 8.81 31.12 -35.71
C SER A 764 8.75 32.24 -36.74
N THR A 765 9.56 32.15 -37.79
CA THR A 765 9.27 32.81 -39.07
C THR A 765 7.98 32.21 -39.60
N ARG A 766 6.84 32.84 -39.27
CA ARG A 766 5.57 32.59 -39.93
C ARG A 766 5.62 33.28 -41.29
N SER A 767 5.75 32.46 -42.33
CA SER A 767 5.35 32.81 -43.68
C SER A 767 3.86 33.15 -43.69
N ALA A 768 3.53 34.32 -44.23
CA ALA A 768 2.18 34.66 -44.69
C ALA A 768 1.77 33.69 -45.82
N PRO A 769 0.46 33.50 -46.07
CA PRO A 769 -0.19 34.42 -47.01
C PRO A 769 -1.65 34.85 -46.67
N VAL A 770 -1.90 36.11 -47.01
CA VAL A 770 -3.05 36.65 -47.79
C VAL A 770 -4.46 36.74 -47.18
N LYS A 771 -4.88 38.01 -46.96
CA LYS A 771 -6.15 38.74 -47.26
C LYS A 771 -7.51 38.00 -47.05
N ALA A 772 -8.56 38.59 -46.48
CA ALA A 772 -9.07 39.95 -46.67
C ALA A 772 -10.18 40.34 -45.64
N ALA A 773 -10.37 41.67 -45.49
CA ALA A 773 -11.61 42.43 -45.24
C ALA A 773 -12.37 42.22 -43.89
N ALA A 774 -12.34 43.22 -42.99
CA ALA A 774 -13.32 44.33 -42.84
C ALA A 774 -14.46 43.91 -41.88
N ALA A 775 -14.97 44.68 -40.91
CA ALA A 775 -14.91 46.11 -40.59
C ALA A 775 -15.16 46.33 -39.07
N GLU A 776 -14.84 47.56 -38.61
CA GLU A 776 -15.46 48.41 -37.55
C GLU A 776 -16.62 47.87 -36.69
N ALA A 777 -16.98 48.43 -35.52
CA ALA A 777 -16.42 49.30 -34.48
C ALA A 777 -17.54 49.37 -33.41
N ALA A 778 -17.21 49.55 -32.13
CA ALA A 778 -17.93 50.44 -31.18
C ALA A 778 -17.53 50.24 -29.72
N LEU A 779 -17.25 51.36 -29.06
CA LEU A 779 -16.97 51.54 -27.65
C LEU A 779 -18.23 51.44 -26.78
N ALA A 780 -18.09 50.98 -25.53
CA ALA A 780 -18.57 51.69 -24.33
C ALA A 780 -18.19 50.95 -23.02
N LYS A 781 -17.61 51.69 -22.07
CA LYS A 781 -17.52 51.44 -20.61
C LYS A 781 -18.11 52.69 -19.92
N PRO A 782 -18.34 52.72 -18.59
CA PRO A 782 -19.05 51.83 -17.66
C PRO A 782 -20.16 52.64 -16.91
N PRO A 783 -20.73 52.16 -15.77
CA PRO A 783 -20.19 52.68 -14.51
C PRO A 783 -20.16 51.70 -13.32
N ALA A 784 -19.44 52.14 -12.30
CA ALA A 784 -19.16 51.49 -11.03
C ALA A 784 -20.30 51.60 -10.00
N ALA A 785 -20.36 50.64 -9.06
CA ALA A 785 -20.82 50.89 -7.69
C ALA A 785 -20.20 49.87 -6.73
N ALA A 786 -19.62 50.40 -5.66
CA ALA A 786 -19.01 49.68 -4.55
C ALA A 786 -20.01 49.49 -3.40
N SER A 787 -19.89 48.40 -2.64
CA SER A 787 -20.31 48.40 -1.24
C SER A 787 -19.60 47.30 -0.43
N LYS A 788 -18.78 47.72 0.52
CA LYS A 788 -18.24 46.93 1.64
C LYS A 788 -19.25 46.89 2.82
N PRO A 789 -19.09 45.96 3.78
CA PRO A 789 -20.14 45.53 4.71
C PRO A 789 -20.13 46.29 6.05
N PRO A 790 -21.19 46.20 6.88
CA PRO A 790 -21.14 46.70 8.24
C PRO A 790 -21.02 45.58 9.28
N ALA A 791 -20.39 45.96 10.40
CA ALA A 791 -20.29 45.20 11.64
C ALA A 791 -21.14 45.85 12.76
N ARG A 792 -21.64 44.98 13.65
CA ARG A 792 -21.70 45.10 15.13
C ARG A 792 -22.88 45.81 15.83
N LYS A 793 -23.52 45.07 16.76
CA LYS A 793 -23.86 45.36 18.21
C LYS A 793 -25.18 44.65 18.60
N THR A 794 -25.18 43.63 19.48
CA THR A 794 -25.27 43.62 20.97
C THR A 794 -26.51 44.24 21.62
N THR A 795 -27.33 43.38 22.27
CA THR A 795 -28.16 43.59 23.50
C THR A 795 -28.55 42.18 24.00
N LYS A 796 -28.03 41.63 25.12
CA LYS A 796 -28.38 41.81 26.55
C LYS A 796 -29.87 41.66 26.91
N THR A 797 -30.21 40.52 27.53
CA THR A 797 -31.11 40.45 28.68
C THR A 797 -30.69 39.27 29.57
N ALA A 798 -30.75 39.48 30.87
CA ALA A 798 -30.24 38.62 31.93
C ALA A 798 -31.39 38.05 32.76
N THR A 799 -31.19 36.86 33.35
CA THR A 799 -31.73 36.50 34.67
C THR A 799 -30.85 35.42 35.32
N ALA A 800 -30.59 35.64 36.61
CA ALA A 800 -29.75 34.89 37.53
C ALA A 800 -30.38 33.54 37.97
N GLY A 801 -29.70 32.56 38.59
CA GLY A 801 -28.30 32.47 39.00
C GLY A 801 -28.01 31.24 39.89
N LYS A 802 -26.82 31.30 40.50
CA LYS A 802 -26.31 30.59 41.69
C LYS A 802 -25.95 29.10 41.58
N THR A 803 -24.64 28.87 41.45
CA THR A 803 -23.85 27.76 42.03
C THR A 803 -23.97 27.75 43.58
N PRO A 804 -23.71 26.62 44.27
CA PRO A 804 -22.34 26.38 44.73
C PRO A 804 -21.91 24.89 44.77
N ALA A 805 -20.66 24.63 44.36
CA ALA A 805 -19.80 23.59 44.97
C ALA A 805 -19.09 24.24 46.20
N PRO A 806 -18.37 23.53 47.10
CA PRO A 806 -17.81 22.18 46.97
C PRO A 806 -17.87 21.31 48.26
N ARG A 807 -17.49 20.02 48.18
CA ARG A 807 -16.58 19.40 49.19
C ARG A 807 -16.12 17.98 48.85
N LYS A 808 -14.82 17.80 49.10
CA LYS A 808 -13.98 16.60 49.16
C LYS A 808 -14.61 15.45 49.97
N ARG A 809 -14.35 14.20 49.56
CA ARG A 809 -13.82 13.12 50.42
C ARG A 809 -13.56 11.82 49.63
N ALA A 810 -12.30 11.40 49.62
CA ALA A 810 -11.88 10.00 49.77
C ALA A 810 -11.22 9.90 51.18
N PRO A 811 -10.81 8.72 51.72
CA PRO A 811 -10.87 7.36 51.18
C PRO A 811 -11.39 6.29 52.19
N ARG A 812 -11.59 5.03 51.76
CA ARG A 812 -11.25 3.85 52.58
C ARG A 812 -11.17 2.54 51.78
N LYS A 813 -10.06 1.84 51.99
CA LYS A 813 -9.78 0.41 51.70
C LYS A 813 -10.68 -0.49 52.56
N THR A 814 -11.06 -1.68 52.07
CA THR A 814 -10.50 -3.01 52.46
C THR A 814 -11.28 -4.19 51.86
N ALA A 815 -10.53 -5.10 51.23
CA ALA A 815 -10.59 -6.59 51.25
C ALA A 815 -11.93 -7.34 51.26
N ALA A 816 -12.15 -8.14 50.21
CA ALA A 816 -12.10 -9.61 50.23
C ALA A 816 -11.81 -10.11 48.80
#